data_AF-A0A947NUI7-F1
#
_entry.id   AF-A0A947NUI7-F1
#
_cell.length_a   1.000
_cell.length_b   1.000
_cell.length_c   1.000
_cell.angle_alpha   90.00
_cell.angle_beta   90.00
_cell.angle_gamma   90.00
#
_symmetry.space_group_name_H-M   'P 1'
#
loop_
_entity.id
_entity.type
_entity.pdbx_description
1 polymer ?
#
loop_
_entity_poly.entity_id
_entity_poly.type
_entity_poly.pdbx_seq_one_letter_code
_entity_poly.pdbx_strand_id
1 'polypeptide(L)'
;MNRSSVCILSLIFSTILLYHTSTLADQAPPRNPNSAKECAICHYRWIDTFFIDGKGTDLVPYQATRVVAEPEMCFSCHDGSVVDSRGKVYNDHRHPINKPPPPGMEIPAIFPLDDKGNMQCFTCHTAHGVSSEMGIERAVFIRASNNNSSMCMMCHKGKDGGPAAGNHPIGTIKRTIPEKMLGRGSVEGTDKKQLICQTCHTVHGSPYDNFLVDNNRDSAQLCLDCHGEKGGLMNTGHDLRRTAAGAKNSKGQTPEQSGVCGACHLVHGAKKAALWARDLPANSKNMSQDICISCHNRQGLAPEKLLNGYAHPVNISLKDKGMKPDLPVYDLKGKRVPFQSKEALFTCLTCHDPHQGGTGGQAKMTPPRSSFLRVEGGQPERLCRQCHVQQARIAGSDHDLRSTGPTTKNDKGQSPLESDVCGVCHLVHGAQTENLWARKVPGKSVYTAQELCLTCHKSKGEAAKKVIGGHSHPLDIDPAKKGISTKLPLYNKQGKKAGNGVIACLTCHDPHQWNPQKPGDHGGNTEGNAENSFLRLEVAPRPVLCGNCHGTKAYVEKTDHDLSITAPTAKNILGQTPAESGVCGVCHIIHNGKNKVRLWGRDYGIGKGVMDRMCNSCHSEAGSGGSKVPKVSTHPEKQLIANPGRNIKGKPNYFPLFNNATGAYVTVGDIACASCHDVHQWDPKKALKGPGTNSEGRVVNSFLRMQTYNMICKDCHGLDSLFRFKYYHDSKQRKSQPATIK
;
A
#
# COMPACT_ATOMS: atom_id res chain seq x y z
N MET A 1 -60.98 -28.15 -19.68
CA MET A 1 -61.90 -28.42 -18.56
C MET A 1 -62.80 -27.18 -18.39
N ASN A 2 -64.11 -27.36 -18.62
CA ASN A 2 -65.32 -26.57 -18.34
C ASN A 2 -65.33 -25.03 -18.48
N ARG A 3 -66.06 -24.43 -19.45
CA ARG A 3 -67.54 -24.24 -19.61
C ARG A 3 -68.02 -22.97 -18.86
N SER A 4 -68.72 -21.97 -19.43
CA SER A 4 -69.98 -21.97 -20.22
C SER A 4 -70.16 -20.57 -20.86
N SER A 5 -70.47 -20.37 -22.15
CA SER A 5 -71.77 -20.45 -22.88
C SER A 5 -72.43 -19.07 -23.13
N VAL A 6 -72.52 -18.65 -24.41
CA VAL A 6 -73.78 -18.44 -25.22
C VAL A 6 -74.37 -17.01 -25.05
N CYS A 7 -74.74 -16.18 -26.05
CA CYS A 7 -75.40 -16.29 -27.37
C CYS A 7 -75.10 -14.95 -28.14
N ILE A 8 -75.01 -14.81 -29.48
CA ILE A 8 -76.11 -14.75 -30.46
C ILE A 8 -75.53 -14.87 -31.91
N LEU A 9 -76.09 -15.81 -32.69
CA LEU A 9 -76.08 -16.02 -34.15
C LEU A 9 -76.72 -14.83 -34.92
N SER A 10 -76.65 -14.57 -36.23
CA SER A 10 -76.09 -15.10 -37.49
C SER A 10 -76.63 -14.16 -38.60
N LEU A 11 -76.00 -14.11 -39.79
CA LEU A 11 -76.64 -14.33 -41.12
C LEU A 11 -75.87 -13.67 -42.30
N ILE A 12 -75.35 -14.57 -43.15
CA ILE A 12 -75.53 -14.64 -44.62
C ILE A 12 -74.56 -13.87 -45.54
N PHE A 13 -73.67 -14.70 -46.08
CA PHE A 13 -73.13 -14.71 -47.44
C PHE A 13 -74.22 -14.80 -48.54
N SER A 14 -74.05 -14.05 -49.64
CA SER A 14 -74.51 -14.33 -51.02
C SER A 14 -75.70 -13.54 -51.60
N THR A 15 -75.37 -12.59 -52.49
CA THR A 15 -76.08 -12.21 -53.74
C THR A 15 -75.01 -11.65 -54.70
N ILE A 16 -74.40 -12.46 -55.57
CA ILE A 16 -74.77 -12.78 -56.97
C ILE A 16 -75.05 -11.57 -57.88
N LEU A 17 -74.08 -11.36 -58.78
CA LEU A 17 -74.14 -10.96 -60.19
C LEU A 17 -75.13 -9.87 -60.66
N LEU A 18 -74.54 -8.81 -61.22
CA LEU A 18 -74.72 -8.20 -62.56
C LEU A 18 -74.24 -6.74 -62.39
N TYR A 19 -73.16 -6.28 -63.03
CA TYR A 19 -73.19 -5.81 -64.42
C TYR A 19 -71.76 -5.64 -64.99
N HIS A 20 -71.63 -6.11 -66.23
CA HIS A 20 -70.82 -5.60 -67.34
C HIS A 20 -69.28 -5.68 -67.34
N THR A 21 -68.85 -6.49 -68.31
CA THR A 21 -67.61 -6.47 -69.09
C THR A 21 -67.23 -5.07 -69.58
N SER A 22 -66.01 -4.63 -69.25
CA SER A 22 -65.20 -3.68 -70.03
C SER A 22 -63.72 -3.98 -69.78
N THR A 23 -62.99 -4.31 -70.83
CA THR A 23 -61.54 -4.40 -70.88
C THR A 23 -60.88 -3.06 -70.54
N LEU A 24 -59.97 -3.05 -69.55
CA LEU A 24 -58.90 -2.06 -69.40
C LEU A 24 -57.63 -2.88 -69.07
N ALA A 25 -56.91 -3.27 -70.11
CA ALA A 25 -55.73 -2.56 -70.61
C ALA A 25 -54.51 -2.81 -69.71
N ASP A 26 -53.59 -3.57 -70.28
CA ASP A 26 -52.20 -3.72 -69.92
C ASP A 26 -51.58 -2.32 -69.69
N GLN A 27 -51.59 -1.83 -68.45
CA GLN A 27 -50.77 -0.68 -68.11
C GLN A 27 -49.35 -1.19 -67.94
N ALA A 28 -48.60 -1.13 -69.04
CA ALA A 28 -47.15 -1.06 -68.98
C ALA A 28 -46.75 -0.09 -67.86
N PRO A 29 -45.74 -0.42 -67.03
CA PRO A 29 -45.25 0.50 -66.00
C PRO A 29 -44.99 1.86 -66.65
N PRO A 30 -45.33 2.98 -65.99
CA PRO A 30 -45.18 4.30 -66.59
C PRO A 30 -43.75 4.44 -67.12
N ARG A 31 -43.62 4.61 -68.44
CA ARG A 31 -42.34 4.61 -69.18
C ARG A 31 -41.42 5.79 -68.87
N ASN A 32 -41.77 6.59 -67.88
CA ASN A 32 -40.92 7.59 -67.25
C ASN A 32 -41.46 7.80 -65.84
N PRO A 33 -40.88 7.17 -64.79
CA PRO A 33 -40.97 7.76 -63.46
C PRO A 33 -40.50 9.22 -63.59
N ASN A 34 -41.06 10.14 -62.81
CA ASN A 34 -40.75 11.57 -62.87
C ASN A 34 -39.33 11.88 -62.37
N SER A 35 -38.32 11.25 -62.99
CA SER A 35 -36.90 11.49 -62.80
C SER A 35 -36.54 12.91 -63.20
N ALA A 36 -37.31 13.54 -64.11
CA ALA A 36 -37.15 14.94 -64.48
C ALA A 36 -37.25 15.90 -63.27
N LYS A 37 -38.16 15.63 -62.30
CA LYS A 37 -38.26 16.39 -61.04
C LYS A 37 -37.00 16.29 -60.19
N GLU A 38 -36.46 15.08 -60.05
CA GLU A 38 -35.27 14.78 -59.24
C GLU A 38 -33.98 15.29 -59.91
N CYS A 39 -33.89 15.21 -61.24
CA CYS A 39 -32.75 15.70 -62.03
C CYS A 39 -32.68 17.23 -62.03
N ALA A 40 -33.82 17.91 -62.10
CA ALA A 40 -33.88 19.37 -62.14
C ALA A 40 -33.50 20.05 -60.80
N ILE A 41 -33.52 19.31 -59.69
CA ILE A 41 -33.00 19.78 -58.38
C ILE A 41 -31.50 20.08 -58.46
N CYS A 42 -30.75 19.32 -59.25
CA CYS A 42 -29.30 19.48 -59.38
C CYS A 42 -28.87 20.16 -60.70
N HIS A 43 -29.73 20.14 -61.72
CA HIS A 43 -29.48 20.77 -63.02
C HIS A 43 -30.40 21.97 -63.21
N TYR A 44 -30.11 23.10 -62.54
CA TYR A 44 -30.94 24.31 -62.56
C TYR A 44 -31.32 24.79 -63.97
N ARG A 45 -30.40 24.65 -64.93
CA ARG A 45 -30.63 24.98 -66.36
C ARG A 45 -31.67 24.10 -67.05
N TRP A 46 -32.07 22.99 -66.44
CA TRP A 46 -33.07 22.06 -66.95
C TRP A 46 -34.44 22.28 -66.28
N ILE A 47 -34.56 23.21 -65.32
CA ILE A 47 -35.84 23.53 -64.71
C ILE A 47 -36.83 24.01 -65.76
N ASP A 48 -36.43 24.97 -66.62
CA ASP A 48 -37.31 25.47 -67.67
C ASP A 48 -37.64 24.35 -68.67
N THR A 49 -36.63 23.60 -69.12
CA THR A 49 -36.81 22.50 -70.10
C THR A 49 -37.76 21.39 -69.61
N PHE A 50 -37.66 21.00 -68.33
CA PHE A 50 -38.47 19.92 -67.78
C PHE A 50 -39.81 20.36 -67.19
N PHE A 51 -39.85 21.51 -66.50
CA PHE A 51 -41.06 21.96 -65.80
C PHE A 51 -41.89 22.97 -66.59
N ILE A 52 -41.27 23.79 -67.44
CA ILE A 52 -41.98 24.80 -68.25
C ILE A 52 -42.27 24.22 -69.64
N ASP A 53 -41.27 23.65 -70.30
CA ASP A 53 -41.38 23.21 -71.70
C ASP A 53 -41.87 21.76 -71.87
N GLY A 54 -41.81 20.95 -70.81
CA GLY A 54 -42.25 19.55 -70.81
C GLY A 54 -41.46 18.63 -71.76
N LYS A 55 -40.22 18.99 -72.12
CA LYS A 55 -39.38 18.26 -73.08
C LYS A 55 -38.20 17.58 -72.39
N GLY A 56 -37.72 16.47 -72.97
CA GLY A 56 -36.47 15.85 -72.57
C GLY A 56 -35.26 16.74 -72.91
N THR A 57 -34.10 16.48 -72.32
CA THR A 57 -32.85 17.17 -72.71
C THR A 57 -32.38 16.69 -74.08
N ASP A 58 -31.77 17.58 -74.85
CA ASP A 58 -31.15 17.23 -76.13
C ASP A 58 -29.99 16.25 -75.91
N LEU A 59 -29.93 15.20 -76.72
CA LEU A 59 -28.83 14.24 -76.72
C LEU A 59 -27.56 14.94 -77.24
N VAL A 60 -26.69 15.33 -76.32
CA VAL A 60 -25.38 15.88 -76.67
C VAL A 60 -24.41 14.77 -77.12
N PRO A 61 -23.43 15.09 -77.99
CA PRO A 61 -22.39 14.14 -78.39
C PRO A 61 -21.69 13.52 -77.18
N TYR A 62 -21.30 12.24 -77.30
CA TYR A 62 -20.59 11.52 -76.23
C TYR A 62 -19.27 12.23 -75.89
N GLN A 63 -19.18 12.77 -74.68
CA GLN A 63 -17.94 13.35 -74.15
C GLN A 63 -16.94 12.20 -73.90
N ALA A 64 -15.91 12.08 -74.75
CA ALA A 64 -14.90 11.02 -74.62
C ALA A 64 -14.04 11.15 -73.35
N THR A 65 -13.88 12.37 -72.83
CA THR A 65 -13.20 12.65 -71.57
C THR A 65 -14.18 12.57 -70.40
N ARG A 66 -13.80 11.84 -69.35
CA ARG A 66 -14.58 11.64 -68.11
C ARG A 66 -14.56 12.90 -67.21
N VAL A 67 -15.03 14.04 -67.72
CA VAL A 67 -15.03 15.35 -67.01
C VAL A 67 -16.05 15.45 -65.88
N VAL A 68 -16.98 14.48 -65.78
CA VAL A 68 -18.12 14.50 -64.85
C VAL A 68 -17.72 14.26 -63.38
N ALA A 69 -16.44 13.98 -63.14
CA ALA A 69 -15.92 13.62 -61.83
C ALA A 69 -14.84 14.61 -61.31
N GLU A 70 -14.56 15.70 -62.03
CA GLU A 70 -13.53 16.65 -61.60
C GLU A 70 -13.97 17.48 -60.38
N PRO A 71 -13.03 17.95 -59.52
CA PRO A 71 -13.35 18.75 -58.33
C PRO A 71 -14.19 20.00 -58.59
N GLU A 72 -14.05 20.60 -59.78
CA GLU A 72 -14.78 21.78 -60.24
C GLU A 72 -16.27 21.49 -60.44
N MET A 73 -16.61 20.29 -60.91
CA MET A 73 -18.00 19.83 -61.04
C MET A 73 -18.62 19.67 -59.65
N CYS A 74 -17.87 19.08 -58.71
CA CYS A 74 -18.31 18.99 -57.31
C CYS A 74 -18.54 20.41 -56.73
N PHE A 75 -17.69 21.37 -57.11
CA PHE A 75 -17.77 22.74 -56.58
C PHE A 75 -19.06 23.43 -57.01
N SER A 76 -19.54 23.21 -58.25
CA SER A 76 -20.81 23.80 -58.71
C SER A 76 -22.05 23.37 -57.90
N CYS A 77 -21.97 22.29 -57.11
CA CYS A 77 -23.03 21.94 -56.16
C CYS A 77 -22.79 22.55 -54.77
N HIS A 78 -21.53 22.77 -54.40
CA HIS A 78 -21.12 23.28 -53.09
C HIS A 78 -20.98 24.80 -53.02
N ASP A 79 -21.02 25.51 -54.15
CA ASP A 79 -20.74 26.95 -54.29
C ASP A 79 -21.87 27.87 -53.79
N GLY A 80 -23.00 27.28 -53.40
CA GLY A 80 -24.22 27.99 -53.02
C GLY A 80 -25.39 27.80 -53.99
N SER A 81 -25.14 27.26 -55.19
CA SER A 81 -26.17 27.02 -56.20
C SER A 81 -27.11 25.85 -55.84
N VAL A 82 -26.60 24.80 -55.19
CA VAL A 82 -27.41 23.68 -54.64
C VAL A 82 -27.36 23.69 -53.11
N VAL A 83 -26.16 23.79 -52.54
CA VAL A 83 -25.95 24.00 -51.10
C VAL A 83 -24.67 24.78 -50.86
N ASP A 84 -24.72 25.86 -50.08
CA ASP A 84 -23.47 26.54 -49.71
C ASP A 84 -22.77 25.76 -48.59
N SER A 85 -21.69 25.08 -48.95
CA SER A 85 -20.86 24.34 -47.98
C SER A 85 -19.38 24.46 -48.28
N ARG A 86 -18.99 25.54 -48.98
CA ARG A 86 -17.59 25.88 -49.29
C ARG A 86 -16.71 25.86 -48.04
N GLY A 87 -17.16 26.52 -46.97
CA GLY A 87 -16.43 26.58 -45.70
C GLY A 87 -16.23 25.23 -45.00
N LYS A 88 -17.02 24.21 -45.34
CA LYS A 88 -16.95 22.87 -44.73
C LYS A 88 -16.24 21.87 -45.63
N VAL A 89 -16.59 21.80 -46.90
CA VAL A 89 -16.11 20.75 -47.83
C VAL A 89 -14.82 21.14 -48.53
N TYR A 90 -14.56 22.45 -48.74
CA TYR A 90 -13.39 22.93 -49.47
C TYR A 90 -12.29 23.53 -48.58
N ASN A 91 -12.37 23.38 -47.25
CA ASN A 91 -11.28 23.74 -46.34
C ASN A 91 -10.11 22.72 -46.42
N ASP A 92 -8.92 23.09 -45.96
CA ASP A 92 -7.71 22.25 -46.02
C ASP A 92 -7.71 21.02 -45.08
N HIS A 93 -8.70 20.91 -44.19
CA HIS A 93 -8.89 19.83 -43.23
C HIS A 93 -10.04 18.90 -43.65
N ARG A 94 -9.93 18.40 -44.89
CA ARG A 94 -10.74 17.32 -45.45
C ARG A 94 -9.86 16.11 -45.77
N HIS A 95 -10.47 14.94 -45.98
CA HIS A 95 -9.74 13.81 -46.54
C HIS A 95 -8.96 14.24 -47.80
N PRO A 96 -7.64 14.00 -47.88
CA PRO A 96 -6.83 14.58 -48.96
C PRO A 96 -7.26 14.03 -50.32
N ILE A 97 -7.65 14.94 -51.21
CA ILE A 97 -7.89 14.66 -52.63
C ILE A 97 -6.65 15.08 -53.45
N ASN A 98 -6.58 14.66 -54.72
CA ASN A 98 -5.39 14.85 -55.58
C ASN A 98 -4.11 14.21 -54.99
N LYS A 99 -4.27 13.19 -54.15
CA LYS A 99 -3.18 12.43 -53.55
C LYS A 99 -3.48 10.93 -53.59
N PRO A 100 -2.46 10.08 -53.76
CA PRO A 100 -2.67 8.64 -53.68
C PRO A 100 -3.04 8.23 -52.24
N PRO A 101 -3.76 7.11 -52.06
CA PRO A 101 -3.93 6.49 -50.76
C PRO A 101 -2.58 6.26 -50.07
N PRO A 102 -2.53 6.25 -48.73
CA PRO A 102 -1.31 5.91 -48.00
C PRO A 102 -0.73 4.54 -48.41
N PRO A 103 0.60 4.38 -48.44
CA PRO A 103 1.23 3.11 -48.80
C PRO A 103 0.69 1.93 -47.98
N GLY A 104 0.32 0.85 -48.67
CA GLY A 104 -0.23 -0.36 -48.05
C GLY A 104 -1.72 -0.29 -47.66
N MET A 105 -2.42 0.81 -47.96
CA MET A 105 -3.88 0.90 -47.80
C MET A 105 -4.58 0.21 -48.97
N GLU A 106 -5.39 -0.80 -48.67
CA GLU A 106 -6.26 -1.43 -49.65
C GLU A 106 -7.52 -0.58 -49.87
N ILE A 107 -7.71 -0.13 -51.11
CA ILE A 107 -8.93 0.59 -51.52
C ILE A 107 -9.85 -0.39 -52.26
N PRO A 108 -11.05 -0.71 -51.72
CA PRO A 108 -12.04 -1.53 -52.40
C PRO A 108 -12.44 -0.97 -53.77
N ALA A 109 -12.74 -1.85 -54.73
CA ALA A 109 -13.10 -1.47 -56.10
C ALA A 109 -14.32 -0.53 -56.21
N ILE A 110 -15.21 -0.53 -55.20
CA ILE A 110 -16.35 0.39 -55.14
C ILE A 110 -15.92 1.86 -54.95
N PHE A 111 -14.68 2.12 -54.51
CA PHE A 111 -14.11 3.46 -54.35
C PHE A 111 -13.04 3.71 -55.42
N PRO A 112 -13.43 4.19 -56.61
CA PRO A 112 -12.49 4.36 -57.72
C PRO A 112 -11.48 5.48 -57.45
N LEU A 113 -10.26 5.28 -57.93
CA LEU A 113 -9.21 6.30 -57.99
C LEU A 113 -9.19 6.92 -59.40
N ASP A 114 -8.55 8.07 -59.55
CA ASP A 114 -8.30 8.63 -60.88
C ASP A 114 -7.28 7.81 -61.69
N ASP A 115 -7.07 8.18 -62.95
CA ASP A 115 -6.15 7.48 -63.86
C ASP A 115 -4.68 7.52 -63.40
N LYS A 116 -4.36 8.40 -62.44
CA LYS A 116 -3.03 8.51 -61.80
C LYS A 116 -2.97 7.78 -60.45
N GLY A 117 -4.06 7.12 -60.03
CA GLY A 117 -4.17 6.43 -58.75
C GLY A 117 -4.41 7.34 -57.55
N ASN A 118 -4.87 8.58 -57.75
CA ASN A 118 -5.19 9.50 -56.66
C ASN A 118 -6.64 9.37 -56.20
N MET A 119 -6.86 9.63 -54.91
CA MET A 119 -8.19 9.83 -54.34
C MET A 119 -8.75 11.18 -54.81
N GLN A 120 -10.04 11.16 -55.12
CA GLN A 120 -10.81 12.31 -55.57
C GLN A 120 -12.15 12.38 -54.83
N CYS A 121 -12.91 13.47 -54.98
CA CYS A 121 -14.24 13.57 -54.38
C CYS A 121 -15.14 12.40 -54.79
N PHE A 122 -15.07 11.98 -56.06
CA PHE A 122 -15.81 10.84 -56.59
C PHE A 122 -15.33 9.48 -56.09
N THR A 123 -14.20 9.40 -55.38
CA THR A 123 -13.76 8.15 -54.74
C THR A 123 -14.76 7.74 -53.66
N CYS A 124 -15.26 8.70 -52.88
CA CYS A 124 -16.27 8.45 -51.85
C CYS A 124 -17.70 8.77 -52.33
N HIS A 125 -17.83 9.77 -53.22
CA HIS A 125 -19.11 10.27 -53.67
C HIS A 125 -19.50 9.76 -55.07
N THR A 126 -20.81 9.73 -55.33
CA THR A 126 -21.37 9.42 -56.66
C THR A 126 -22.71 10.09 -56.85
N ALA A 127 -22.86 10.89 -57.92
CA ALA A 127 -24.11 11.57 -58.25
C ALA A 127 -25.31 10.62 -58.47
N HIS A 128 -25.08 9.31 -58.58
CA HIS A 128 -26.10 8.29 -58.87
C HIS A 128 -26.02 7.11 -57.88
N GLY A 129 -25.88 7.41 -56.59
CA GLY A 129 -25.68 6.41 -55.53
C GLY A 129 -26.83 5.42 -55.33
N VAL A 130 -26.51 4.33 -54.62
CA VAL A 130 -27.45 3.26 -54.21
C VAL A 130 -28.65 3.85 -53.47
N SER A 131 -29.84 3.32 -53.75
CA SER A 131 -31.11 3.66 -53.06
C SER A 131 -31.03 3.27 -51.58
N SER A 132 -30.40 4.11 -50.75
CA SER A 132 -30.50 3.98 -49.30
C SER A 132 -31.74 4.75 -48.83
N GLU A 133 -32.52 4.13 -47.96
CA GLU A 133 -33.82 4.53 -47.38
C GLU A 133 -33.85 5.89 -46.63
N MET A 134 -33.33 6.97 -47.21
CA MET A 134 -33.12 8.21 -46.49
C MET A 134 -33.59 9.38 -47.33
N GLY A 135 -34.56 10.13 -46.80
CA GLY A 135 -35.16 11.30 -47.43
C GLY A 135 -34.15 12.34 -47.90
N ILE A 136 -34.63 13.22 -48.77
CA ILE A 136 -33.92 14.29 -49.51
C ILE A 136 -32.98 15.12 -48.61
N GLU A 137 -33.27 15.21 -47.32
CA GLU A 137 -32.50 15.98 -46.32
C GLU A 137 -31.12 15.40 -45.97
N ARG A 138 -30.78 14.19 -46.45
CA ARG A 138 -29.47 13.53 -46.26
C ARG A 138 -28.82 13.07 -47.57
N ALA A 139 -29.37 13.48 -48.72
CA ALA A 139 -28.89 13.09 -50.04
C ALA A 139 -27.59 13.81 -50.42
N VAL A 140 -26.47 13.38 -49.85
CA VAL A 140 -25.15 13.56 -50.47
C VAL A 140 -24.61 12.18 -50.80
N PHE A 141 -25.19 11.55 -51.81
CA PHE A 141 -24.47 10.78 -52.84
C PHE A 141 -23.16 10.11 -52.38
N ILE A 142 -23.23 9.18 -51.43
CA ILE A 142 -22.10 8.33 -51.02
C ILE A 142 -22.20 6.96 -51.69
N ARG A 143 -21.07 6.38 -52.08
CA ARG A 143 -21.03 5.11 -52.84
C ARG A 143 -21.43 3.88 -52.02
N ALA A 144 -21.37 3.97 -50.70
CA ALA A 144 -21.75 2.92 -49.78
C ALA A 144 -22.43 3.53 -48.55
N SER A 145 -23.32 2.77 -47.89
CA SER A 145 -23.87 3.18 -46.59
C SER A 145 -22.72 3.42 -45.62
N ASN A 146 -22.83 4.50 -44.85
CA ASN A 146 -21.89 4.83 -43.78
C ASN A 146 -22.52 4.67 -42.38
N ASN A 147 -23.59 3.88 -42.27
CA ASN A 147 -24.22 3.57 -40.99
C ASN A 147 -23.18 2.97 -40.04
N ASN A 148 -23.05 3.56 -38.84
CA ASN A 148 -22.08 3.15 -37.82
C ASN A 148 -20.63 3.03 -38.34
N SER A 149 -20.19 3.95 -39.19
CA SER A 149 -18.83 3.97 -39.77
C SER A 149 -18.48 2.82 -40.71
N SER A 150 -19.47 2.07 -41.21
CA SER A 150 -19.23 0.91 -42.09
C SER A 150 -18.36 1.27 -43.29
N MET A 151 -18.59 2.43 -43.92
CA MET A 151 -17.78 2.92 -45.05
C MET A 151 -16.33 3.23 -44.64
N CYS A 152 -16.11 3.84 -43.48
CA CYS A 152 -14.76 4.15 -42.98
C CYS A 152 -13.92 2.88 -42.81
N MET A 153 -14.55 1.82 -42.29
CA MET A 153 -13.90 0.54 -41.99
C MET A 153 -13.50 -0.25 -43.24
N MET A 154 -14.06 0.07 -44.41
CA MET A 154 -13.70 -0.57 -45.66
C MET A 154 -12.24 -0.29 -46.08
N CYS A 155 -11.72 0.90 -45.73
CA CYS A 155 -10.32 1.30 -45.98
C CYS A 155 -9.49 1.34 -44.69
N HIS A 156 -10.05 1.77 -43.55
CA HIS A 156 -9.36 1.85 -42.26
C HIS A 156 -9.42 0.53 -41.46
N LYS A 157 -9.11 -0.57 -42.14
CA LYS A 157 -9.18 -1.93 -41.57
C LYS A 157 -8.37 -2.05 -40.27
N GLY A 158 -8.94 -2.74 -39.28
CA GLY A 158 -8.29 -3.04 -38.00
C GLY A 158 -8.21 -1.88 -37.00
N LYS A 159 -8.80 -0.71 -37.30
CA LYS A 159 -8.88 0.44 -36.35
C LYS A 159 -9.98 0.29 -35.31
N ASP A 160 -10.91 -0.63 -35.53
CA ASP A 160 -12.02 -1.02 -34.67
C ASP A 160 -11.68 -2.10 -33.63
N GLY A 161 -10.52 -2.76 -33.75
CA GLY A 161 -10.13 -3.90 -32.90
C GLY A 161 -9.94 -3.61 -31.40
N GLY A 162 -10.22 -2.38 -30.96
CA GLY A 162 -10.17 -1.97 -29.56
C GLY A 162 -8.80 -2.13 -28.90
N PRO A 163 -8.72 -2.11 -27.55
CA PRO A 163 -7.45 -2.08 -26.83
C PRO A 163 -6.54 -3.28 -27.10
N ALA A 164 -7.10 -4.44 -27.44
CA ALA A 164 -6.32 -5.64 -27.79
C ALA A 164 -5.53 -5.45 -29.10
N ALA A 165 -6.07 -4.68 -30.05
CA ALA A 165 -5.39 -4.28 -31.28
C ALA A 165 -4.65 -2.93 -31.15
N GLY A 166 -4.56 -2.38 -29.93
CA GLY A 166 -3.90 -1.10 -29.70
C GLY A 166 -4.73 0.14 -30.05
N ASN A 167 -6.05 0.00 -30.15
CA ASN A 167 -6.96 1.09 -30.50
C ASN A 167 -7.88 1.43 -29.32
N HIS A 168 -8.38 2.65 -29.29
CA HIS A 168 -9.46 3.03 -28.39
C HIS A 168 -10.70 2.18 -28.71
N PRO A 169 -11.45 1.70 -27.70
CA PRO A 169 -12.66 0.92 -27.96
C PRO A 169 -13.71 1.77 -28.70
N ILE A 170 -14.38 1.17 -29.67
CA ILE A 170 -15.59 1.67 -30.33
C ILE A 170 -16.74 0.67 -30.11
N GLY A 171 -17.97 1.05 -30.43
CA GLY A 171 -19.19 0.28 -30.14
C GLY A 171 -19.90 0.76 -28.88
N THR A 172 -20.75 -0.10 -28.29
CA THR A 172 -21.57 0.27 -27.13
C THR A 172 -20.72 0.54 -25.89
N ILE A 173 -20.89 1.73 -25.32
CA ILE A 173 -20.20 2.20 -24.11
C ILE A 173 -21.17 2.39 -22.95
N LYS A 174 -20.63 2.46 -21.73
CA LYS A 174 -21.45 2.66 -20.51
C LYS A 174 -21.93 4.10 -20.35
N ARG A 175 -21.08 5.06 -20.73
CA ARG A 175 -21.33 6.50 -20.65
C ARG A 175 -22.13 6.94 -21.89
N THR A 176 -22.92 8.00 -21.76
CA THR A 176 -23.54 8.66 -22.92
C THR A 176 -22.50 9.52 -23.63
N ILE A 177 -22.68 9.74 -24.93
CA ILE A 177 -21.88 10.74 -25.65
C ILE A 177 -22.27 12.12 -25.09
N PRO A 178 -21.29 12.97 -24.68
CA PRO A 178 -21.59 14.28 -24.12
C PRO A 178 -22.35 15.18 -25.10
N GLU A 179 -23.40 15.87 -24.66
CA GLU A 179 -24.19 16.78 -25.50
C GLU A 179 -23.33 17.88 -26.13
N LYS A 180 -22.32 18.36 -25.42
CA LYS A 180 -21.36 19.34 -25.95
C LYS A 180 -20.60 18.82 -27.17
N MET A 181 -20.26 17.52 -27.18
CA MET A 181 -19.61 16.90 -28.34
C MET A 181 -20.58 16.81 -29.52
N LEU A 182 -21.83 16.40 -29.27
CA LEU A 182 -22.88 16.36 -30.30
C LEU A 182 -23.12 17.76 -30.91
N GLY A 183 -23.17 18.80 -30.08
CA GLY A 183 -23.29 20.19 -30.52
C GLY A 183 -22.11 20.68 -31.37
N ARG A 184 -20.95 20.00 -31.34
CA ARG A 184 -19.79 20.28 -32.20
C ARG A 184 -19.71 19.37 -33.43
N GLY A 185 -20.77 18.63 -33.73
CA GLY A 185 -20.85 17.78 -34.92
C GLY A 185 -20.38 16.33 -34.71
N SER A 186 -20.21 15.89 -33.46
CA SER A 186 -20.01 14.47 -33.17
C SER A 186 -21.28 13.68 -33.48
N VAL A 187 -21.11 12.45 -33.97
CA VAL A 187 -22.23 11.58 -34.32
C VAL A 187 -22.27 10.37 -33.39
N GLU A 188 -23.46 10.05 -32.88
CA GLU A 188 -23.75 8.82 -32.15
C GLU A 188 -24.19 7.72 -33.14
N GLY A 189 -23.84 6.47 -32.85
CA GLY A 189 -24.32 5.34 -33.65
C GLY A 189 -25.84 5.16 -33.59
N THR A 190 -26.36 4.22 -34.39
CA THR A 190 -27.79 3.91 -34.44
C THR A 190 -28.31 3.37 -33.10
N ASP A 191 -27.45 2.68 -32.35
CA ASP A 191 -27.77 2.24 -31.00
C ASP A 191 -27.43 3.33 -29.97
N LYS A 192 -28.25 3.46 -28.92
CA LYS A 192 -27.94 4.37 -27.81
C LYS A 192 -26.60 4.01 -27.18
N LYS A 193 -25.79 5.05 -26.88
CA LYS A 193 -24.46 4.95 -26.30
C LYS A 193 -23.47 4.19 -27.18
N GLN A 194 -23.58 4.32 -28.49
CA GLN A 194 -22.67 3.68 -29.42
C GLN A 194 -21.63 4.67 -29.93
N LEU A 195 -20.36 4.41 -29.58
CA LEU A 195 -19.22 5.17 -30.06
C LEU A 195 -18.85 4.68 -31.46
N ILE A 196 -18.75 5.61 -32.41
CA ILE A 196 -18.40 5.33 -33.81
C ILE A 196 -17.24 6.25 -34.24
N CYS A 197 -16.65 6.04 -35.42
CA CYS A 197 -15.54 6.87 -35.91
C CYS A 197 -15.93 8.35 -35.95
N GLN A 198 -17.15 8.65 -36.40
CA GLN A 198 -17.71 10.00 -36.50
C GLN A 198 -18.05 10.63 -35.14
N THR A 199 -17.91 9.89 -34.02
CA THR A 199 -18.00 10.52 -32.70
C THR A 199 -16.76 11.36 -32.40
N CYS A 200 -15.61 11.04 -33.00
CA CYS A 200 -14.36 11.77 -32.79
C CYS A 200 -13.86 12.46 -34.06
N HIS A 201 -14.19 11.92 -35.24
CA HIS A 201 -13.72 12.43 -36.52
C HIS A 201 -14.83 13.10 -37.34
N THR A 202 -14.48 14.15 -38.09
CA THR A 202 -15.31 14.73 -39.13
C THR A 202 -14.52 14.81 -40.43
N VAL A 203 -15.00 14.13 -41.47
CA VAL A 203 -14.28 14.01 -42.76
C VAL A 203 -14.14 15.33 -43.51
N HIS A 204 -15.01 16.31 -43.20
CA HIS A 204 -15.04 17.63 -43.82
C HIS A 204 -15.13 18.71 -42.74
N GLY A 205 -14.37 19.79 -42.90
CA GLY A 205 -14.56 21.04 -42.17
C GLY A 205 -14.09 21.00 -40.72
N SER A 206 -13.23 20.06 -40.36
CA SER A 206 -12.56 20.10 -39.06
C SER A 206 -11.66 21.34 -38.99
N PRO A 207 -11.62 22.09 -37.89
CA PRO A 207 -10.58 23.10 -37.68
C PRO A 207 -9.33 22.51 -36.99
N TYR A 208 -9.29 21.18 -36.81
CA TYR A 208 -8.29 20.48 -36.01
C TYR A 208 -7.56 19.40 -36.82
N ASP A 209 -6.29 19.18 -36.50
CA ASP A 209 -5.48 18.12 -37.10
C ASP A 209 -6.11 16.73 -36.92
N ASN A 210 -5.84 15.84 -37.86
CA ASN A 210 -6.39 14.48 -37.90
C ASN A 210 -7.93 14.43 -37.97
N PHE A 211 -8.54 15.50 -38.50
CA PHE A 211 -9.98 15.55 -38.80
C PHE A 211 -10.84 15.38 -37.54
N LEU A 212 -10.43 15.97 -36.41
CA LEU A 212 -11.13 15.79 -35.14
C LEU A 212 -12.32 16.75 -35.00
N VAL A 213 -13.33 16.37 -34.24
CA VAL A 213 -14.47 17.25 -33.87
C VAL A 213 -14.11 18.25 -32.77
N ASP A 214 -12.98 18.03 -32.07
CA ASP A 214 -12.46 18.94 -31.05
C ASP A 214 -10.93 18.79 -30.86
N ASN A 215 -10.31 19.77 -30.22
CA ASN A 215 -8.88 19.79 -29.93
C ASN A 215 -8.50 18.70 -28.90
N ASN A 216 -7.48 17.90 -29.23
CA ASN A 216 -6.88 16.89 -28.34
C ASN A 216 -5.49 17.28 -27.80
N ARG A 217 -4.94 18.43 -28.21
CA ARG A 217 -3.59 18.90 -27.86
C ARG A 217 -3.55 19.76 -26.60
N ASP A 218 -4.02 21.01 -26.70
CA ASP A 218 -3.78 22.03 -25.67
C ASP A 218 -4.75 21.89 -24.48
N SER A 219 -6.04 21.90 -24.78
CA SER A 219 -7.11 21.70 -23.79
C SER A 219 -7.41 20.22 -23.54
N ALA A 220 -6.95 19.32 -24.42
CA ALA A 220 -7.36 17.91 -24.43
C ALA A 220 -8.88 17.71 -24.33
N GLN A 221 -9.66 18.69 -24.80
CA GLN A 221 -11.10 18.78 -24.57
C GLN A 221 -11.83 17.55 -25.13
N LEU A 222 -11.38 17.05 -26.28
CA LEU A 222 -11.92 15.83 -26.86
C LEU A 222 -11.88 14.63 -25.89
N CYS A 223 -10.77 14.48 -25.16
CA CYS A 223 -10.60 13.40 -24.19
C CYS A 223 -11.36 13.70 -22.90
N LEU A 224 -11.29 14.94 -22.41
CA LEU A 224 -11.87 15.35 -21.13
C LEU A 224 -13.39 15.47 -21.16
N ASP A 225 -14.01 15.63 -22.32
CA ASP A 225 -15.48 15.58 -22.43
C ASP A 225 -16.02 14.20 -22.00
N CYS A 226 -15.30 13.13 -22.30
CA CYS A 226 -15.61 11.79 -21.84
C CYS A 226 -14.89 11.40 -20.54
N HIS A 227 -13.65 11.86 -20.32
CA HIS A 227 -12.77 11.48 -19.21
C HIS A 227 -12.43 12.65 -18.27
N GLY A 228 -13.41 13.51 -17.98
CA GLY A 228 -13.19 14.74 -17.22
C GLY A 228 -12.56 14.52 -15.84
N GLU A 229 -12.77 13.35 -15.23
CA GLU A 229 -12.15 12.96 -13.97
C GLU A 229 -10.62 12.87 -14.03
N LYS A 230 -10.03 12.82 -15.23
CA LYS A 230 -8.59 12.69 -15.48
C LYS A 230 -7.88 14.03 -15.67
N GLY A 231 -8.61 15.15 -15.62
CA GLY A 231 -8.07 16.50 -15.87
C GLY A 231 -7.01 16.97 -14.87
N GLY A 232 -6.95 16.39 -13.66
CA GLY A 232 -5.98 16.77 -12.63
C GLY A 232 -4.50 16.44 -12.96
N LEU A 233 -4.25 15.82 -14.12
CA LEU A 233 -2.90 15.65 -14.67
C LEU A 233 -2.28 17.00 -15.12
N MET A 234 -3.09 17.94 -15.59
CA MET A 234 -2.62 19.20 -16.18
C MET A 234 -1.88 20.06 -15.17
N ASN A 235 -0.83 20.76 -15.62
CA ASN A 235 0.00 21.63 -14.77
C ASN A 235 0.71 20.90 -13.61
N THR A 236 0.89 19.58 -13.70
CA THR A 236 1.64 18.78 -12.72
C THR A 236 3.00 18.33 -13.27
N GLY A 237 3.81 17.65 -12.45
CA GLY A 237 5.07 17.05 -12.90
C GLY A 237 4.92 15.99 -14.01
N HIS A 238 3.71 15.45 -14.21
CA HIS A 238 3.42 14.49 -15.28
C HIS A 238 2.81 15.15 -16.54
N ASP A 239 2.68 16.48 -16.56
CA ASP A 239 2.37 17.22 -17.79
C ASP A 239 3.65 17.35 -18.64
N LEU A 240 3.89 16.36 -19.50
CA LEU A 240 5.14 16.26 -20.28
C LEU A 240 5.34 17.43 -21.25
N ARG A 241 4.31 18.22 -21.57
CA ARG A 241 4.49 19.46 -22.33
C ARG A 241 5.37 20.46 -21.57
N ARG A 242 5.39 20.36 -20.23
CA ARG A 242 6.15 21.25 -19.34
C ARG A 242 7.46 20.61 -18.88
N THR A 243 7.42 19.32 -18.54
CA THR A 243 8.58 18.65 -17.93
C THR A 243 9.48 17.92 -18.94
N ALA A 244 8.98 17.63 -20.14
CA ALA A 244 9.73 16.89 -21.16
C ALA A 244 9.24 17.20 -22.58
N ALA A 245 9.19 18.49 -22.98
CA ALA A 245 8.59 18.93 -24.25
C ALA A 245 9.21 18.29 -25.51
N GLY A 246 10.50 17.94 -25.47
CA GLY A 246 11.17 17.23 -26.58
C GLY A 246 10.95 15.71 -26.61
N ALA A 247 10.31 15.14 -25.58
CA ALA A 247 10.21 13.69 -25.45
C ALA A 247 9.24 13.10 -26.48
N LYS A 248 9.73 12.16 -27.28
CA LYS A 248 8.90 11.49 -28.28
C LYS A 248 8.17 10.29 -27.69
N ASN A 249 6.93 10.07 -28.12
CA ASN A 249 6.21 8.82 -27.90
C ASN A 249 6.64 7.75 -28.93
N SER A 250 6.08 6.54 -28.85
CA SER A 250 6.39 5.41 -29.75
C SER A 250 6.03 5.62 -31.23
N LYS A 251 5.30 6.69 -31.55
CA LYS A 251 5.05 7.14 -32.93
C LYS A 251 5.95 8.31 -33.35
N GLY A 252 6.94 8.68 -32.53
CA GLY A 252 7.86 9.77 -32.82
C GLY A 252 7.30 11.17 -32.56
N GLN A 253 6.13 11.29 -31.92
CA GLN A 253 5.46 12.58 -31.69
C GLN A 253 5.88 13.20 -30.36
N THR A 254 6.10 14.51 -30.34
CA THR A 254 6.32 15.29 -29.10
C THR A 254 4.99 15.53 -28.36
N PRO A 255 5.01 15.93 -27.07
CA PRO A 255 3.79 16.27 -26.32
C PRO A 255 3.01 17.44 -26.93
N GLU A 256 3.68 18.35 -27.65
CA GLU A 256 3.04 19.41 -28.42
C GLU A 256 2.24 18.82 -29.61
N GLN A 257 2.81 17.86 -30.33
CA GLN A 257 2.16 17.22 -31.47
C GLN A 257 1.03 16.26 -31.07
N SER A 258 1.17 15.55 -29.95
CA SER A 258 0.21 14.52 -29.51
C SER A 258 -0.77 15.00 -28.42
N GLY A 259 -0.51 16.13 -27.78
CA GLY A 259 -1.23 16.58 -26.59
C GLY A 259 -0.80 15.92 -25.29
N VAL A 260 -1.32 16.45 -24.17
CA VAL A 260 -1.00 15.98 -22.80
C VAL A 260 -1.35 14.49 -22.59
N CYS A 261 -2.48 14.04 -23.13
CA CYS A 261 -2.88 12.64 -23.05
C CYS A 261 -2.08 11.79 -24.05
N GLY A 262 -1.83 12.30 -25.26
CA GLY A 262 -1.12 11.59 -26.34
C GLY A 262 0.35 11.29 -26.07
N ALA A 263 0.96 12.03 -25.13
CA ALA A 263 2.32 11.77 -24.67
C ALA A 263 2.43 10.41 -23.94
N CYS A 264 1.33 9.93 -23.35
CA CYS A 264 1.24 8.69 -22.57
C CYS A 264 0.28 7.65 -23.15
N HIS A 265 -0.77 8.08 -23.88
CA HIS A 265 -1.83 7.23 -24.41
C HIS A 265 -2.03 7.42 -25.93
N LEU A 266 -1.93 6.35 -26.71
CA LEU A 266 -2.20 6.37 -28.15
C LEU A 266 -3.57 5.76 -28.45
N VAL A 267 -4.49 6.56 -28.98
CA VAL A 267 -5.84 6.10 -29.37
C VAL A 267 -5.84 5.12 -30.54
N HIS A 268 -4.77 5.09 -31.33
CA HIS A 268 -4.58 4.10 -32.41
C HIS A 268 -3.14 3.60 -32.44
N GLY A 269 -2.95 2.30 -32.64
CA GLY A 269 -1.63 1.68 -32.77
C GLY A 269 -0.77 1.74 -31.50
N ALA A 270 -1.39 1.77 -30.32
CA ALA A 270 -0.68 1.51 -29.07
C ALA A 270 -0.20 0.05 -29.06
N LYS A 271 1.08 -0.19 -28.83
CA LYS A 271 1.61 -1.57 -28.84
C LYS A 271 1.29 -2.37 -27.57
N LYS A 272 0.57 -1.76 -26.61
CA LYS A 272 0.52 -2.17 -25.19
C LYS A 272 -0.82 -1.86 -24.55
N ALA A 273 -1.16 -2.58 -23.49
CA ALA A 273 -2.39 -2.36 -22.71
C ALA A 273 -2.47 -0.91 -22.14
N ALA A 274 -3.68 -0.50 -21.76
CA ALA A 274 -4.00 0.87 -21.35
C ALA A 274 -3.62 1.95 -22.39
N LEU A 275 -3.50 1.55 -23.67
CA LEU A 275 -3.10 2.41 -24.77
C LEU A 275 -1.70 3.02 -24.59
N TRP A 276 -0.82 2.38 -23.82
CA TRP A 276 0.46 2.98 -23.42
C TRP A 276 1.35 3.35 -24.63
N ALA A 277 1.80 4.60 -24.65
CA ALA A 277 2.45 5.22 -25.80
C ALA A 277 3.97 5.07 -25.80
N ARG A 278 4.59 4.42 -24.79
CA ARG A 278 6.05 4.40 -24.61
C ARG A 278 6.60 2.99 -24.53
N ASP A 279 7.92 2.89 -24.65
CA ASP A 279 8.60 1.62 -24.41
C ASP A 279 8.57 1.18 -22.95
N LEU A 280 8.40 -0.12 -22.72
CA LEU A 280 8.40 -0.68 -21.37
C LEU A 280 9.74 -1.40 -21.17
N PRO A 281 10.27 -1.45 -19.95
CA PRO A 281 11.49 -2.20 -19.66
C PRO A 281 11.43 -3.63 -20.21
N ALA A 282 12.52 -4.08 -20.85
CA ALA A 282 12.63 -5.43 -21.36
C ALA A 282 12.57 -6.46 -20.21
N ASN A 283 11.95 -7.62 -20.46
CA ASN A 283 11.89 -8.79 -19.56
C ASN A 283 11.07 -8.64 -18.27
N SER A 284 10.42 -7.50 -18.01
CA SER A 284 9.50 -7.38 -16.89
C SER A 284 8.13 -7.98 -17.24
N LYS A 285 7.55 -8.71 -16.27
CA LYS A 285 6.22 -9.33 -16.38
C LYS A 285 5.15 -8.52 -15.63
N ASN A 286 5.49 -7.37 -15.06
CA ASN A 286 4.57 -6.57 -14.26
C ASN A 286 4.35 -5.19 -14.87
N MET A 287 3.45 -5.15 -15.85
CA MET A 287 3.15 -3.95 -16.60
C MET A 287 2.70 -2.77 -15.73
N SER A 288 2.00 -3.05 -14.61
CA SER A 288 1.52 -2.01 -13.69
C SER A 288 2.65 -1.17 -13.09
N GLN A 289 3.84 -1.74 -12.94
CA GLN A 289 5.03 -1.04 -12.44
C GLN A 289 5.89 -0.52 -13.59
N ASP A 290 5.97 -1.29 -14.68
CA ASP A 290 6.76 -0.95 -15.87
C ASP A 290 6.37 0.37 -16.48
N ILE A 291 5.08 0.72 -16.43
CA ILE A 291 4.56 2.02 -16.85
C ILE A 291 5.30 3.15 -16.13
N CYS A 292 5.46 3.05 -14.80
CA CYS A 292 6.16 4.05 -14.01
C CYS A 292 7.68 4.01 -14.26
N ILE A 293 8.27 2.81 -14.23
CA ILE A 293 9.72 2.62 -14.35
C ILE A 293 10.22 2.97 -15.76
N SER A 294 9.37 2.92 -16.79
CA SER A 294 9.72 3.36 -18.15
C SER A 294 10.19 4.82 -18.22
N CYS A 295 9.75 5.66 -17.28
CA CYS A 295 10.20 7.05 -17.14
C CYS A 295 11.07 7.25 -15.89
N HIS A 296 10.75 6.60 -14.77
CA HIS A 296 11.47 6.69 -13.50
C HIS A 296 12.65 5.71 -13.44
N ASN A 297 13.59 5.88 -14.37
CA ASN A 297 14.85 5.14 -14.39
C ASN A 297 16.01 6.08 -14.76
N ARG A 298 17.25 5.62 -14.58
CA ARG A 298 18.47 6.44 -14.76
C ARG A 298 18.61 7.04 -16.16
N GLN A 299 18.02 6.42 -17.18
CA GLN A 299 18.06 6.86 -18.59
C GLN A 299 16.69 7.37 -19.07
N GLY A 300 15.70 7.45 -18.16
CA GLY A 300 14.33 7.81 -18.48
C GLY A 300 14.11 9.33 -18.46
N LEU A 301 12.84 9.73 -18.46
CA LEU A 301 12.44 11.14 -18.44
C LEU A 301 12.49 11.78 -17.05
N ALA A 302 12.59 10.99 -15.99
CA ALA A 302 12.62 11.46 -14.60
C ALA A 302 13.79 10.83 -13.79
N PRO A 303 15.05 10.97 -14.24
CA PRO A 303 16.22 10.37 -13.59
C PRO A 303 16.52 10.96 -12.20
N GLU A 304 15.95 12.11 -11.85
CA GLU A 304 16.05 12.74 -10.53
C GLU A 304 15.01 12.21 -9.52
N LYS A 305 14.02 11.42 -9.96
CA LYS A 305 12.95 10.86 -9.14
C LYS A 305 13.00 9.33 -9.11
N LEU A 306 14.14 8.79 -8.71
CA LEU A 306 14.38 7.34 -8.63
C LEU A 306 14.08 6.74 -7.26
N LEU A 307 13.73 5.47 -7.26
CA LEU A 307 13.72 4.62 -6.07
C LEU A 307 15.17 4.25 -5.71
N ASN A 308 15.82 5.11 -4.93
CA ASN A 308 17.12 4.80 -4.33
C ASN A 308 16.91 4.17 -2.94
N GLY A 309 17.91 3.46 -2.41
CA GLY A 309 17.85 2.86 -1.07
C GLY A 309 16.76 1.80 -0.91
N TYR A 310 16.27 1.62 0.32
CA TYR A 310 15.15 0.73 0.61
C TYR A 310 13.82 1.42 0.30
N ALA A 311 12.84 0.64 -0.16
CA ALA A 311 11.51 1.12 -0.50
C ALA A 311 10.44 0.16 0.03
N HIS A 312 9.22 0.69 0.20
CA HIS A 312 8.08 -0.11 0.60
C HIS A 312 7.83 -1.23 -0.41
N PRO A 313 7.53 -2.46 0.05
CA PRO A 313 7.31 -3.58 -0.85
C PRO A 313 6.13 -3.34 -1.78
N VAL A 314 6.32 -3.74 -3.03
CA VAL A 314 5.32 -3.79 -4.10
C VAL A 314 5.34 -5.19 -4.73
N ASN A 315 4.38 -5.50 -5.60
CA ASN A 315 4.19 -6.82 -6.19
C ASN A 315 3.85 -7.91 -5.15
N ILE A 316 3.04 -7.55 -4.16
CA ILE A 316 2.60 -8.44 -3.07
C ILE A 316 1.08 -8.55 -3.02
N SER A 317 0.57 -9.70 -2.54
CA SER A 317 -0.85 -9.87 -2.22
C SER A 317 -1.14 -9.32 -0.83
N LEU A 318 -1.99 -8.28 -0.75
CA LEU A 318 -2.45 -7.74 0.54
C LEU A 318 -3.37 -8.70 1.28
N LYS A 319 -4.13 -9.51 0.54
CA LYS A 319 -5.02 -10.54 1.09
C LYS A 319 -4.24 -11.57 1.90
N ASP A 320 -3.10 -12.02 1.38
CA ASP A 320 -2.24 -13.01 2.05
C ASP A 320 -1.59 -12.44 3.32
N LYS A 321 -1.59 -11.11 3.46
CA LYS A 321 -1.15 -10.38 4.66
C LYS A 321 -2.31 -10.06 5.62
N GLY A 322 -3.54 -10.51 5.33
CA GLY A 322 -4.73 -10.24 6.15
C GLY A 322 -5.19 -8.78 6.11
N MET A 323 -4.72 -7.98 5.15
CA MET A 323 -5.07 -6.57 5.00
C MET A 323 -6.24 -6.40 4.02
N LYS A 324 -7.08 -5.38 4.22
CA LYS A 324 -8.24 -5.07 3.35
C LYS A 324 -8.45 -3.56 3.22
N PRO A 325 -7.51 -2.81 2.62
CA PRO A 325 -7.68 -1.37 2.44
C PRO A 325 -8.73 -1.05 1.38
N ASP A 326 -9.26 0.16 1.41
CA ASP A 326 -10.09 0.70 0.32
C ASP A 326 -9.20 1.32 -0.77
N LEU A 327 -8.38 0.48 -1.40
CA LEU A 327 -7.42 0.88 -2.43
C LEU A 327 -7.52 -0.03 -3.65
N PRO A 328 -7.27 0.49 -4.87
CA PRO A 328 -7.30 -0.32 -6.08
C PRO A 328 -6.10 -1.27 -6.14
N VAL A 329 -6.35 -2.49 -6.55
CA VAL A 329 -5.34 -3.51 -6.83
C VAL A 329 -5.37 -3.90 -8.30
N TYR A 330 -4.24 -4.38 -8.80
CA TYR A 330 -4.01 -4.58 -10.23
C TYR A 330 -3.44 -5.95 -10.50
N ASP A 331 -3.74 -6.51 -11.67
CA ASP A 331 -3.05 -7.70 -12.17
C ASP A 331 -1.69 -7.35 -12.81
N LEU A 332 -0.94 -8.38 -13.21
CA LEU A 332 0.34 -8.24 -13.88
C LEU A 332 0.26 -7.50 -15.24
N LYS A 333 -0.93 -7.42 -15.84
CA LYS A 333 -1.19 -6.71 -17.10
C LYS A 333 -1.58 -5.24 -16.86
N GLY A 334 -1.60 -4.79 -15.60
CA GLY A 334 -1.97 -3.42 -15.24
C GLY A 334 -3.47 -3.14 -15.24
N LYS A 335 -4.31 -4.18 -15.33
CA LYS A 335 -5.76 -4.03 -15.24
C LYS A 335 -6.18 -3.98 -13.77
N ARG A 336 -7.05 -3.03 -13.43
CA ARG A 336 -7.69 -3.01 -12.11
C ARG A 336 -8.57 -4.25 -11.95
N VAL A 337 -8.39 -5.00 -10.88
CA VAL A 337 -9.14 -6.22 -10.58
C VAL A 337 -9.84 -6.11 -9.22
N PRO A 338 -10.91 -6.90 -8.96
CA PRO A 338 -11.49 -6.99 -7.64
C PRO A 338 -10.46 -7.46 -6.61
N PHE A 339 -10.53 -6.93 -5.39
CA PHE A 339 -9.59 -7.27 -4.31
C PHE A 339 -9.50 -8.77 -4.00
N GLN A 340 -10.59 -9.51 -4.22
CA GLN A 340 -10.65 -10.95 -3.98
C GLN A 340 -9.99 -11.81 -5.07
N SER A 341 -9.59 -11.21 -6.19
CA SER A 341 -8.95 -11.92 -7.29
C SER A 341 -7.64 -12.56 -6.84
N LYS A 342 -7.31 -13.76 -7.35
CA LYS A 342 -6.01 -14.40 -7.12
C LYS A 342 -4.84 -13.62 -7.73
N GLU A 343 -5.14 -12.80 -8.74
CA GLU A 343 -4.16 -11.97 -9.45
C GLU A 343 -4.04 -10.56 -8.87
N ALA A 344 -4.74 -10.26 -7.77
CA ALA A 344 -4.75 -8.94 -7.15
C ALA A 344 -3.40 -8.62 -6.48
N LEU A 345 -2.64 -7.71 -7.07
CA LEU A 345 -1.35 -7.26 -6.58
C LEU A 345 -1.40 -5.81 -6.11
N PHE A 346 -0.65 -5.55 -5.04
CA PHE A 346 -0.29 -4.22 -4.57
C PHE A 346 0.85 -3.66 -5.42
N THR A 347 0.65 -2.49 -6.03
CA THR A 347 1.57 -1.92 -7.03
C THR A 347 1.72 -0.42 -6.83
N CYS A 348 2.58 0.25 -7.60
CA CYS A 348 2.74 1.71 -7.54
C CYS A 348 1.38 2.43 -7.73
N LEU A 349 0.53 1.93 -8.63
CA LEU A 349 -0.80 2.47 -8.94
C LEU A 349 -1.83 2.28 -7.80
N THR A 350 -1.52 1.46 -6.80
CA THR A 350 -2.35 1.29 -5.61
C THR A 350 -2.28 2.51 -4.70
N CYS A 351 -1.10 3.12 -4.57
CA CYS A 351 -0.92 4.34 -3.77
C CYS A 351 -0.94 5.60 -4.63
N HIS A 352 -0.42 5.54 -5.86
CA HIS A 352 -0.32 6.70 -6.74
C HIS A 352 -1.42 6.71 -7.80
N ASP A 353 -1.98 7.89 -8.05
CA ASP A 353 -2.82 8.18 -9.21
C ASP A 353 -2.26 9.40 -9.95
N PRO A 354 -1.57 9.23 -11.09
CA PRO A 354 -1.12 10.38 -11.88
C PRO A 354 -2.30 11.21 -12.42
N HIS A 355 -3.53 10.69 -12.33
CA HIS A 355 -4.77 11.35 -12.77
C HIS A 355 -5.67 11.77 -11.59
N GLN A 356 -5.11 12.10 -10.41
CA GLN A 356 -5.89 12.55 -9.25
C GLN A 356 -7.04 13.50 -9.65
N GLY A 357 -8.20 13.34 -9.00
CA GLY A 357 -9.40 14.11 -9.33
C GLY A 357 -9.21 15.62 -9.16
N GLY A 358 -9.58 16.37 -10.19
CA GLY A 358 -9.60 17.83 -10.25
C GLY A 358 -10.07 18.30 -11.62
N THR A 359 -10.77 19.44 -11.69
CA THR A 359 -11.10 20.07 -12.98
C THR A 359 -9.85 20.75 -13.53
N GLY A 360 -9.62 20.69 -14.86
CA GLY A 360 -8.41 21.26 -15.50
C GLY A 360 -8.13 22.73 -15.18
N GLY A 361 -9.11 23.47 -14.65
CA GLY A 361 -9.00 24.87 -14.21
C GLY A 361 -8.62 25.09 -12.74
N GLN A 362 -8.46 24.05 -11.91
CA GLN A 362 -8.18 24.20 -10.46
C GLN A 362 -6.78 23.75 -10.02
N ALA A 363 -5.91 23.37 -10.95
CA ALA A 363 -4.55 22.92 -10.63
C ALA A 363 -3.63 24.09 -10.23
N LYS A 364 -3.81 24.64 -9.02
CA LYS A 364 -2.75 25.39 -8.33
C LYS A 364 -1.73 24.39 -7.79
N MET A 365 -0.46 24.64 -8.10
CA MET A 365 0.68 23.87 -7.63
C MET A 365 0.94 24.16 -6.14
N THR A 366 0.02 23.74 -5.25
CA THR A 366 0.21 23.83 -3.81
C THR A 366 0.64 22.47 -3.25
N PRO A 367 1.84 22.33 -2.64
CA PRO A 367 2.13 21.22 -1.73
C PRO A 367 1.01 21.14 -0.68
N PRO A 368 0.38 19.97 -0.43
CA PRO A 368 0.91 18.61 -0.58
C PRO A 368 0.46 17.86 -1.85
N ARG A 369 -0.14 18.53 -2.86
CA ARG A 369 -0.66 17.87 -4.09
C ARG A 369 0.43 17.30 -5.04
N SER A 370 1.70 17.29 -4.66
CA SER A 370 2.83 16.89 -5.51
C SER A 370 3.17 15.39 -5.48
N SER A 371 2.52 14.59 -4.63
CA SER A 371 2.85 13.17 -4.43
C SER A 371 1.91 12.18 -5.13
N PHE A 372 0.81 12.65 -5.72
CA PHE A 372 -0.19 11.84 -6.43
C PHE A 372 -0.83 10.73 -5.58
N LEU A 373 -0.81 10.82 -4.25
CA LEU A 373 -1.34 9.78 -3.37
C LEU A 373 -2.87 9.64 -3.44
N ARG A 374 -3.43 8.43 -3.41
CA ARG A 374 -4.88 8.14 -3.44
C ARG A 374 -5.59 8.43 -2.11
N VAL A 375 -5.30 9.59 -1.52
CA VAL A 375 -5.93 10.11 -0.29
C VAL A 375 -6.09 11.61 -0.38
N GLU A 376 -7.22 12.09 0.14
CA GLU A 376 -7.54 13.52 0.18
C GLU A 376 -6.49 14.30 0.97
N GLY A 377 -6.08 15.46 0.43
CA GLY A 377 -5.06 16.31 1.03
C GLY A 377 -3.63 15.75 0.99
N GLY A 378 -3.43 14.58 0.37
CA GLY A 378 -2.09 13.99 0.20
C GLY A 378 -1.43 13.53 1.51
N GLN A 379 -2.21 13.29 2.57
CA GLN A 379 -1.74 12.94 3.91
C GLN A 379 -1.32 11.46 4.00
N PRO A 380 -0.01 11.12 4.04
CA PRO A 380 0.43 9.73 4.00
C PRO A 380 -0.05 8.89 5.21
N GLU A 381 -0.19 9.48 6.41
CA GLU A 381 -0.75 8.83 7.60
C GLU A 381 -2.11 8.18 7.33
N ARG A 382 -3.03 8.90 6.68
CA ARG A 382 -4.37 8.39 6.32
C ARG A 382 -4.29 7.22 5.35
N LEU A 383 -3.31 7.22 4.45
CA LEU A 383 -3.06 6.13 3.51
C LEU A 383 -2.49 4.90 4.23
N CYS A 384 -1.44 5.10 5.02
CA CYS A 384 -0.75 4.05 5.76
C CYS A 384 -1.69 3.33 6.73
N ARG A 385 -2.56 4.08 7.44
CA ARG A 385 -3.50 3.51 8.42
C ARG A 385 -4.51 2.53 7.81
N GLN A 386 -4.78 2.60 6.51
CA GLN A 386 -5.68 1.63 5.85
C GLN A 386 -5.11 0.19 5.88
N CYS A 387 -3.78 0.05 5.99
CA CYS A 387 -3.10 -1.26 6.10
C CYS A 387 -2.44 -1.45 7.47
N HIS A 388 -1.94 -0.37 8.09
CA HIS A 388 -1.14 -0.38 9.32
C HIS A 388 -1.92 0.18 10.52
N VAL A 389 -3.14 -0.33 10.74
CA VAL A 389 -4.07 0.15 11.79
C VAL A 389 -3.44 0.13 13.18
N GLN A 390 -2.66 -0.91 13.50
CA GLN A 390 -2.03 -1.03 14.81
C GLN A 390 -0.88 -0.02 14.98
N GLN A 391 -0.07 0.18 13.94
CA GLN A 391 1.07 1.11 13.99
C GLN A 391 0.61 2.57 14.07
N ALA A 392 -0.55 2.89 13.49
CA ALA A 392 -1.14 4.23 13.54
C ALA A 392 -1.46 4.70 14.98
N ARG A 393 -1.47 3.79 15.97
CA ARG A 393 -1.62 4.12 17.40
C ARG A 393 -0.46 4.91 18.00
N ILE A 394 0.61 5.13 17.23
CA ILE A 394 1.70 6.03 17.62
C ILE A 394 1.22 7.49 17.75
N ALA A 395 0.17 7.89 17.01
CA ALA A 395 -0.38 9.23 17.08
C ALA A 395 -0.87 9.56 18.50
N GLY A 396 -0.50 10.73 19.02
CA GLY A 396 -0.81 11.16 20.38
C GLY A 396 0.05 10.56 21.50
N SER A 397 1.08 9.76 21.16
CA SER A 397 2.07 9.25 22.12
C SER A 397 3.35 10.08 22.15
N ASP A 398 4.28 9.78 23.06
CA ASP A 398 5.59 10.46 23.10
C ASP A 398 6.40 10.34 21.80
N HIS A 399 6.14 9.31 21.00
CA HIS A 399 6.76 9.13 19.69
C HIS A 399 6.01 9.85 18.55
N ASP A 400 4.92 10.56 18.85
CA ASP A 400 4.32 11.53 17.95
C ASP A 400 5.14 12.81 17.94
N LEU A 401 6.17 12.81 17.10
CA LEU A 401 7.12 13.91 17.03
C LEU A 401 6.50 15.22 16.53
N ARG A 402 5.27 15.22 16.01
CA ARG A 402 4.57 16.49 15.73
C ARG A 402 4.36 17.31 16.99
N SER A 403 4.23 16.64 18.14
CA SER A 403 4.07 17.28 19.45
C SER A 403 5.37 17.31 20.24
N THR A 404 6.10 16.20 20.30
CA THR A 404 7.26 16.06 21.20
C THR A 404 8.60 16.48 20.58
N GLY A 405 8.68 16.59 19.26
CA GLY A 405 9.90 16.98 18.55
C GLY A 405 9.61 17.62 17.18
N PRO A 406 8.85 18.72 17.11
CA PRO A 406 8.34 19.27 15.84
C PRO A 406 9.43 19.77 14.88
N THR A 407 10.63 20.05 15.39
CA THR A 407 11.81 20.48 14.60
C THR A 407 12.65 19.30 14.12
N THR A 408 12.30 18.07 14.50
CA THR A 408 13.06 16.86 14.15
C THR A 408 12.97 16.59 12.66
N LYS A 409 14.11 16.51 11.98
CA LYS A 409 14.16 16.26 10.53
C LYS A 409 14.50 14.81 10.20
N ASN A 410 13.88 14.27 9.15
CA ASN A 410 14.31 13.04 8.50
C ASN A 410 15.49 13.28 7.54
N ASP A 411 16.00 12.23 6.91
CA ASP A 411 17.14 12.29 5.95
C ASP A 411 16.83 13.11 4.69
N LYS A 412 15.56 13.39 4.40
CA LYS A 412 15.13 14.30 3.32
C LYS A 412 14.97 15.74 3.80
N GLY A 413 15.34 16.04 5.04
CA GLY A 413 15.23 17.38 5.64
C GLY A 413 13.82 17.78 6.06
N GLN A 414 12.87 16.85 6.05
CA GLN A 414 11.46 17.11 6.33
C GLN A 414 11.16 16.97 7.83
N SER A 415 10.41 17.93 8.38
CA SER A 415 9.85 17.90 9.73
C SER A 415 8.63 16.96 9.83
N PRO A 416 8.13 16.65 11.05
CA PRO A 416 6.91 15.85 11.22
C PRO A 416 5.65 16.57 10.69
N LEU A 417 5.68 17.91 10.57
CA LEU A 417 4.58 18.67 9.95
C LEU A 417 4.57 18.52 8.43
N GLU A 418 5.74 18.41 7.81
CA GLU A 418 5.89 18.25 6.36
C GLU A 418 5.77 16.79 5.90
N SER A 419 6.17 15.84 6.75
CA SER A 419 6.24 14.41 6.42
C SER A 419 5.22 13.55 7.16
N ASP A 420 4.41 14.12 8.06
CA ASP A 420 3.48 13.46 8.97
C ASP A 420 4.12 12.66 10.14
N VAL A 421 3.26 12.04 10.97
CA VAL A 421 3.65 11.26 12.16
C VAL A 421 4.50 10.03 11.82
N CYS A 422 4.29 9.43 10.65
CA CYS A 422 5.02 8.29 10.17
C CYS A 422 6.28 8.73 9.42
N GLY A 423 6.21 9.77 8.58
CA GLY A 423 7.26 10.13 7.63
C GLY A 423 8.57 10.67 8.21
N VAL A 424 8.55 11.11 9.47
CA VAL A 424 9.77 11.46 10.21
C VAL A 424 10.61 10.23 10.60
N CYS A 425 9.96 9.08 10.75
CA CYS A 425 10.57 7.80 11.12
C CYS A 425 10.67 6.82 9.94
N HIS A 426 9.71 6.87 9.01
CA HIS A 426 9.59 5.96 7.88
C HIS A 426 9.62 6.67 6.52
N LEU A 427 10.58 6.34 5.67
CA LEU A 427 10.62 6.76 4.27
C LEU A 427 10.15 5.63 3.36
N VAL A 428 9.00 5.82 2.72
CA VAL A 428 8.43 4.85 1.76
C VAL A 428 9.36 4.61 0.57
N HIS A 429 10.12 5.63 0.15
CA HIS A 429 11.14 5.56 -0.89
C HIS A 429 12.42 6.23 -0.39
N GLY A 430 13.59 5.60 -0.55
CA GLY A 430 14.85 6.22 -0.12
C GLY A 430 15.21 5.97 1.33
N ALA A 431 14.69 4.92 1.96
CA ALA A 431 15.04 4.60 3.34
C ALA A 431 16.45 4.02 3.48
N GLN A 432 17.01 4.17 4.69
CA GLN A 432 18.34 3.68 5.03
C GLN A 432 18.38 2.18 5.35
N THR A 433 17.23 1.60 5.72
CA THR A 433 17.13 0.19 6.14
C THR A 433 15.85 -0.46 5.62
N GLU A 434 15.77 -1.80 5.64
CA GLU A 434 14.57 -2.57 5.26
C GLU A 434 13.33 -2.22 6.09
N ASN A 435 13.51 -1.72 7.31
CA ASN A 435 12.41 -1.25 8.17
C ASN A 435 11.90 0.15 7.78
N LEU A 436 12.28 0.60 6.57
CA LEU A 436 11.98 1.90 6.00
C LEU A 436 12.51 3.08 6.82
N TRP A 437 13.58 2.88 7.60
CA TRP A 437 14.05 3.92 8.53
C TRP A 437 14.48 5.20 7.80
N ALA A 438 13.96 6.32 8.28
CA ALA A 438 14.06 7.64 7.65
C ALA A 438 15.29 8.45 8.06
N ARG A 439 16.19 7.87 8.87
CA ARG A 439 17.35 8.57 9.44
C ARG A 439 18.63 7.78 9.21
N LYS A 440 19.75 8.49 9.05
CA LYS A 440 21.07 7.87 8.95
C LYS A 440 21.36 7.04 10.20
N VAL A 441 21.67 5.77 9.98
CA VAL A 441 22.00 4.83 11.04
C VAL A 441 23.50 4.95 11.38
N PRO A 442 23.89 5.07 12.67
CA PRO A 442 25.27 5.34 13.08
C PRO A 442 26.33 4.27 12.74
N GLY A 443 25.95 3.01 12.54
CA GLY A 443 26.89 1.90 12.30
C GLY A 443 27.79 1.53 13.50
N LYS A 444 27.34 1.82 14.72
CA LYS A 444 28.03 1.51 16.00
C LYS A 444 27.73 0.11 16.52
N SER A 445 26.59 -0.49 16.18
CA SER A 445 26.28 -1.90 16.47
C SER A 445 26.27 -2.69 15.18
N VAL A 446 26.61 -3.98 15.28
CA VAL A 446 26.49 -4.93 14.16
C VAL A 446 25.01 -5.28 13.89
N TYR A 447 24.10 -4.89 14.79
CA TYR A 447 22.68 -5.19 14.73
C TYR A 447 21.84 -3.93 14.50
N THR A 448 21.32 -3.76 13.29
CA THR A 448 20.59 -2.55 12.86
C THR A 448 19.40 -2.20 13.75
N ALA A 449 18.65 -3.19 14.27
CA ALA A 449 17.46 -2.96 15.10
C ALA A 449 17.77 -2.12 16.36
N GLN A 450 18.95 -2.30 16.96
CA GLN A 450 19.39 -1.53 18.11
C GLN A 450 19.69 -0.08 17.74
N GLU A 451 20.29 0.12 16.57
CA GLU A 451 20.78 1.42 16.12
C GLU A 451 19.66 2.39 15.76
N LEU A 452 18.49 1.87 15.36
CA LEU A 452 17.31 2.68 15.04
C LEU A 452 16.93 3.57 16.24
N CYS A 453 16.82 2.99 17.44
CA CYS A 453 16.50 3.73 18.65
C CYS A 453 17.60 4.74 19.00
N LEU A 454 18.86 4.35 18.83
CA LEU A 454 20.03 5.16 19.15
C LEU A 454 20.25 6.34 18.18
N THR A 455 19.48 6.45 17.08
CA THR A 455 19.53 7.67 16.26
C THR A 455 18.97 8.88 17.01
N CYS A 456 18.05 8.65 17.96
CA CYS A 456 17.42 9.69 18.78
C CYS A 456 17.78 9.57 20.27
N HIS A 457 17.83 8.35 20.80
CA HIS A 457 18.17 8.07 22.20
C HIS A 457 19.68 8.06 22.43
N LYS A 458 20.31 9.24 22.30
CA LYS A 458 21.74 9.44 22.54
C LYS A 458 22.02 10.79 23.22
N SER A 459 23.21 10.93 23.81
CA SER A 459 23.69 12.22 24.32
C SER A 459 23.75 13.21 23.15
N LYS A 460 22.89 14.24 23.17
CA LYS A 460 22.60 15.22 22.08
C LYS A 460 21.69 14.74 20.94
N GLY A 461 20.90 13.69 21.13
CA GLY A 461 19.78 13.37 20.22
C GLY A 461 18.46 13.92 20.71
N GLU A 462 17.40 13.79 19.90
CA GLU A 462 16.09 14.39 20.23
C GLU A 462 15.43 13.77 21.47
N ALA A 463 15.84 12.55 21.82
CA ALA A 463 15.43 11.85 23.03
C ALA A 463 16.56 11.81 24.07
N ALA A 464 17.41 12.84 24.16
CA ALA A 464 18.56 12.88 25.09
C ALA A 464 18.17 12.71 26.57
N LYS A 465 16.92 13.01 26.93
CA LYS A 465 16.38 12.78 28.28
C LYS A 465 16.10 11.31 28.60
N LYS A 466 16.08 10.43 27.59
CA LYS A 466 15.70 9.01 27.69
C LYS A 466 16.82 8.10 27.16
N VAL A 467 18.06 8.34 27.58
CA VAL A 467 19.21 7.54 27.17
C VAL A 467 19.44 6.35 28.10
N ILE A 468 20.01 5.28 27.54
CA ILE A 468 20.52 4.15 28.33
C ILE A 468 21.98 4.40 28.75
N GLY A 469 22.31 3.99 29.97
CA GLY A 469 23.61 4.10 30.62
C GLY A 469 24.19 2.73 30.95
N GLY A 470 25.37 2.72 31.57
CA GLY A 470 26.21 1.52 31.70
C GLY A 470 25.66 0.38 32.56
N HIS A 471 24.67 0.65 33.42
CA HIS A 471 24.04 -0.35 34.29
C HIS A 471 22.61 -0.67 33.79
N SER A 472 22.55 -1.36 32.67
CA SER A 472 21.29 -1.71 32.00
C SER A 472 21.27 -3.18 31.60
N HIS A 473 20.08 -3.71 31.30
CA HIS A 473 19.89 -5.06 30.82
C HIS A 473 20.69 -5.27 29.52
N PRO A 474 21.38 -6.41 29.36
CA PRO A 474 22.20 -6.66 28.18
C PRO A 474 21.35 -6.72 26.89
N LEU A 475 21.91 -6.17 25.83
CA LEU A 475 21.39 -6.17 24.45
C LEU A 475 22.44 -6.80 23.52
N ASP A 476 22.08 -7.06 22.28
CA ASP A 476 22.92 -7.70 21.26
C ASP A 476 23.41 -9.11 21.66
N ILE A 477 22.63 -9.79 22.51
CA ILE A 477 22.89 -11.16 22.97
C ILE A 477 21.90 -12.14 22.36
N ASP A 478 22.41 -13.31 21.97
CA ASP A 478 21.61 -14.46 21.54
C ASP A 478 21.10 -15.23 22.77
N PRO A 479 19.78 -15.24 23.04
CA PRO A 479 19.22 -15.91 24.21
C PRO A 479 19.40 -17.44 24.16
N ALA A 480 19.38 -18.06 22.97
CA ALA A 480 19.52 -19.51 22.84
C ALA A 480 20.89 -19.98 23.29
N LYS A 481 21.96 -19.22 22.99
CA LYS A 481 23.32 -19.46 23.51
C LYS A 481 23.44 -19.35 25.04
N LYS A 482 22.44 -18.76 25.70
CA LYS A 482 22.35 -18.67 27.16
C LYS A 482 21.37 -19.69 27.76
N GLY A 483 20.85 -20.61 26.95
CA GLY A 483 19.85 -21.59 27.37
C GLY A 483 18.50 -20.96 27.70
N ILE A 484 18.19 -19.81 27.08
CA ILE A 484 16.94 -19.07 27.25
C ILE A 484 16.11 -19.24 25.98
N SER A 485 14.87 -19.69 26.14
CA SER A 485 13.86 -19.69 25.08
C SER A 485 12.91 -18.52 25.29
N THR A 486 12.40 -17.94 24.20
CA THR A 486 11.49 -16.80 24.25
C THR A 486 10.55 -16.81 23.04
N LYS A 487 9.36 -16.23 23.23
CA LYS A 487 8.40 -15.94 22.14
C LYS A 487 8.46 -14.47 21.69
N LEU A 488 9.27 -13.65 22.34
CA LEU A 488 9.47 -12.24 21.96
C LEU A 488 10.26 -12.14 20.65
N PRO A 489 10.06 -11.06 19.87
CA PRO A 489 10.77 -10.90 18.61
C PRO A 489 12.28 -10.71 18.84
N LEU A 490 13.08 -11.52 18.17
CA LEU A 490 14.53 -11.38 18.08
C LEU A 490 14.92 -10.86 16.71
N TYR A 491 16.10 -10.25 16.60
CA TYR A 491 16.49 -9.51 15.40
C TYR A 491 17.84 -9.97 14.86
N ASN A 492 17.95 -10.12 13.53
CA ASN A 492 19.22 -10.42 12.87
C ASN A 492 20.05 -9.14 12.66
N LYS A 493 21.22 -9.27 12.02
CA LYS A 493 22.15 -8.15 11.77
C LYS A 493 21.49 -7.02 10.96
N GLN A 494 20.60 -7.35 10.03
CA GLN A 494 19.86 -6.40 9.19
C GLN A 494 18.67 -5.75 9.91
N GLY A 495 18.40 -6.13 11.17
CA GLY A 495 17.26 -5.62 11.92
C GLY A 495 15.91 -6.25 11.56
N LYS A 496 15.92 -7.40 10.88
CA LYS A 496 14.72 -8.20 10.58
C LYS A 496 14.42 -9.18 11.71
N LYS A 497 13.13 -9.42 11.97
CA LYS A 497 12.68 -10.46 12.90
C LYS A 497 13.20 -11.83 12.45
N ALA A 498 13.87 -12.56 13.34
CA ALA A 498 14.46 -13.86 13.07
C ALA A 498 14.47 -14.73 14.33
N GLY A 499 14.17 -16.03 14.21
CA GLY A 499 14.11 -16.94 15.37
C GLY A 499 15.47 -17.20 16.03
N ASN A 500 16.58 -17.03 15.30
CA ASN A 500 17.96 -17.13 15.78
C ASN A 500 18.63 -15.74 15.91
N GLY A 501 17.83 -14.70 16.13
CA GLY A 501 18.32 -13.33 16.30
C GLY A 501 18.85 -13.03 17.71
N VAL A 502 19.19 -11.77 17.93
CA VAL A 502 19.58 -11.23 19.23
C VAL A 502 18.45 -10.42 19.88
N ILE A 503 18.56 -10.22 21.19
CA ILE A 503 17.75 -9.27 21.95
C ILE A 503 18.17 -7.85 21.58
N ALA A 504 17.22 -7.02 21.18
CA ALA A 504 17.39 -5.58 20.93
C ALA A 504 16.36 -4.77 21.72
N CYS A 505 16.44 -3.43 21.73
CA CYS A 505 15.40 -2.58 22.36
C CYS A 505 13.97 -2.99 21.92
N LEU A 506 13.80 -3.26 20.62
CA LEU A 506 12.53 -3.66 20.02
C LEU A 506 12.03 -5.05 20.45
N THR A 507 12.83 -5.86 21.16
CA THR A 507 12.39 -7.15 21.73
C THR A 507 11.41 -6.92 22.87
N CYS A 508 11.65 -5.91 23.69
CA CYS A 508 10.80 -5.55 24.84
C CYS A 508 9.85 -4.40 24.51
N HIS A 509 10.32 -3.42 23.73
CA HIS A 509 9.55 -2.24 23.37
C HIS A 509 8.90 -2.34 21.99
N ASP A 510 7.72 -1.75 21.85
CA ASP A 510 7.06 -1.43 20.59
C ASP A 510 6.73 0.06 20.57
N PRO A 511 7.43 0.88 19.77
CA PRO A 511 7.20 2.33 19.73
C PRO A 511 5.78 2.70 19.26
N HIS A 512 5.01 1.75 18.70
CA HIS A 512 3.64 1.98 18.27
C HIS A 512 2.56 1.56 19.28
N GLN A 513 2.96 1.02 20.44
CA GLN A 513 2.02 0.56 21.46
C GLN A 513 2.49 1.06 22.82
N TRP A 514 1.86 2.13 23.33
CA TRP A 514 2.18 2.68 24.64
C TRP A 514 1.93 1.69 25.79
N ASN A 515 0.74 1.08 25.83
CA ASN A 515 0.31 0.18 26.90
C ASN A 515 -0.12 -1.19 26.33
N PRO A 516 0.52 -2.31 26.72
CA PRO A 516 0.17 -3.65 26.25
C PRO A 516 -1.19 -4.17 26.76
N GLN A 517 -1.68 -3.67 27.89
CA GLN A 517 -2.97 -4.07 28.48
C GLN A 517 -4.14 -3.21 27.99
N LYS A 518 -3.87 -2.01 27.47
CA LYS A 518 -4.89 -1.07 26.97
C LYS A 518 -4.59 -0.64 25.53
N PRO A 519 -4.85 -1.49 24.52
CA PRO A 519 -4.60 -1.14 23.13
C PRO A 519 -5.38 0.11 22.71
N GLY A 520 -4.67 1.14 22.24
CA GLY A 520 -5.25 2.44 21.88
C GLY A 520 -5.15 3.51 22.96
N ASP A 521 -4.69 3.17 24.17
CA ASP A 521 -4.15 4.16 25.09
C ASP A 521 -2.84 4.72 24.48
N HIS A 522 -2.72 6.04 24.42
CA HIS A 522 -1.57 6.75 23.85
C HIS A 522 -0.71 7.41 24.92
N GLY A 523 -1.11 7.36 26.20
CA GLY A 523 -0.38 7.96 27.31
C GLY A 523 -0.44 9.49 27.38
N GLY A 524 -0.80 10.20 26.30
CA GLY A 524 -0.96 11.65 26.31
C GLY A 524 0.32 12.40 26.69
N ASN A 525 1.47 11.87 26.29
CA ASN A 525 2.81 12.37 26.64
C ASN A 525 3.11 12.44 28.15
N THR A 526 2.51 11.54 28.92
CA THR A 526 2.83 11.36 30.34
C THR A 526 4.01 10.42 30.52
N GLU A 527 4.76 10.60 31.61
CA GLU A 527 5.88 9.71 31.94
C GLU A 527 5.40 8.29 32.18
N GLY A 528 6.06 7.33 31.53
CA GLY A 528 5.69 5.93 31.63
C GLY A 528 6.25 5.24 32.89
N ASN A 529 5.66 4.09 33.22
CA ASN A 529 6.06 3.19 34.30
C ASN A 529 6.13 1.73 33.79
N ALA A 530 6.17 0.75 34.70
CA ALA A 530 6.27 -0.68 34.36
C ALA A 530 4.97 -1.30 33.81
N GLU A 531 3.86 -0.57 33.78
CA GLU A 531 2.61 -1.02 33.13
C GLU A 531 2.55 -0.61 31.65
N ASN A 532 3.21 0.50 31.31
CA ASN A 532 3.20 1.13 29.99
C ASN A 532 4.64 1.38 29.51
N SER A 533 5.03 2.57 29.01
CA SER A 533 6.38 2.83 28.48
C SER A 533 6.71 2.06 27.20
N PHE A 534 5.75 1.99 26.29
CA PHE A 534 5.92 1.35 24.99
C PHE A 534 6.21 -0.16 25.09
N LEU A 535 5.69 -0.86 26.10
CA LEU A 535 5.99 -2.27 26.33
C LEU A 535 5.17 -3.19 25.42
N ARG A 536 5.79 -4.29 24.96
CA ARG A 536 5.09 -5.36 24.22
C ARG A 536 4.22 -6.23 25.10
N LEU A 537 4.68 -6.49 26.33
CA LEU A 537 4.00 -7.30 27.34
C LEU A 537 4.11 -6.57 28.68
N GLU A 538 3.13 -6.76 29.54
CA GLU A 538 3.12 -6.17 30.89
C GLU A 538 4.32 -6.64 31.73
N VAL A 539 4.86 -5.71 32.54
CA VAL A 539 5.85 -5.99 33.60
C VAL A 539 5.20 -5.83 34.98
N ALA A 540 4.29 -4.87 35.12
CA ALA A 540 3.41 -4.70 36.27
C ALA A 540 1.93 -4.79 35.81
N PRO A 541 1.03 -5.34 36.66
CA PRO A 541 1.29 -5.93 37.97
C PRO A 541 1.94 -7.34 37.88
N ARG A 542 1.91 -7.99 36.72
CA ARG A 542 2.46 -9.35 36.52
C ARG A 542 3.74 -9.32 35.70
N PRO A 543 4.77 -10.13 36.03
CA PRO A 543 6.05 -10.14 35.33
C PRO A 543 6.01 -10.94 34.02
N VAL A 544 5.00 -10.71 33.16
CA VAL A 544 4.77 -11.51 31.94
C VAL A 544 5.91 -11.32 30.94
N LEU A 545 6.39 -10.09 30.77
CA LEU A 545 7.53 -9.80 29.90
C LEU A 545 8.80 -10.52 30.37
N CYS A 546 9.17 -10.32 31.64
CA CYS A 546 10.37 -10.91 32.23
C CYS A 546 10.28 -12.45 32.26
N GLY A 547 9.12 -12.99 32.64
CA GLY A 547 8.86 -14.42 32.69
C GLY A 547 8.88 -15.12 31.33
N ASN A 548 8.77 -14.37 30.22
CA ASN A 548 8.92 -14.93 28.89
C ASN A 548 10.32 -15.49 28.63
N CYS A 549 11.35 -14.85 29.19
CA CYS A 549 12.75 -15.26 29.08
C CYS A 549 13.26 -15.91 30.38
N HIS A 550 12.85 -15.36 31.53
CA HIS A 550 13.29 -15.79 32.86
C HIS A 550 12.20 -16.60 33.58
N GLY A 551 11.66 -17.62 32.90
CA GLY A 551 10.50 -18.40 33.39
C GLY A 551 10.69 -18.98 34.79
N THR A 552 11.87 -19.55 35.09
CA THR A 552 12.16 -20.11 36.42
C THR A 552 12.34 -19.04 37.49
N LYS A 553 12.62 -17.79 37.11
CA LYS A 553 12.74 -16.65 38.03
C LYS A 553 11.40 -15.99 38.31
N ALA A 554 10.43 -16.16 37.41
CA ALA A 554 9.05 -15.71 37.62
C ALA A 554 8.28 -16.50 38.68
N TYR A 555 8.83 -17.61 39.21
CA TYR A 555 8.27 -18.34 40.34
C TYR A 555 8.30 -17.56 41.66
N VAL A 556 8.99 -16.41 41.69
CA VAL A 556 8.95 -15.47 42.83
C VAL A 556 7.54 -14.88 43.05
N GLU A 557 6.73 -14.81 41.99
CA GLU A 557 5.34 -14.35 42.09
C GLU A 557 4.59 -15.17 43.14
N LYS A 558 3.79 -14.49 43.98
CA LYS A 558 2.99 -15.10 45.05
C LYS A 558 3.79 -15.77 46.17
N THR A 559 5.09 -15.54 46.26
CA THR A 559 5.93 -15.99 47.40
C THR A 559 6.12 -14.86 48.41
N ASP A 560 6.78 -15.12 49.54
CA ASP A 560 7.08 -14.07 50.53
C ASP A 560 7.99 -12.94 49.98
N HIS A 561 8.74 -13.19 48.91
CA HIS A 561 9.53 -12.17 48.22
C HIS A 561 8.75 -11.42 47.13
N ASP A 562 7.48 -11.76 46.94
CA ASP A 562 6.55 -10.90 46.21
C ASP A 562 6.14 -9.75 47.12
N LEU A 563 6.88 -8.64 47.04
CA LEU A 563 6.66 -7.50 47.91
C LEU A 563 5.31 -6.82 47.69
N SER A 564 4.59 -7.11 46.59
CA SER A 564 3.21 -6.67 46.44
C SER A 564 2.27 -7.28 47.49
N ILE A 565 2.67 -8.40 48.11
CA ILE A 565 1.95 -9.10 49.18
C ILE A 565 2.54 -8.73 50.55
N THR A 566 3.86 -8.80 50.71
CA THR A 566 4.51 -8.74 52.03
C THR A 566 4.99 -7.35 52.44
N ALA A 567 5.29 -6.46 51.48
CA ALA A 567 5.73 -5.10 51.76
C ALA A 567 5.30 -4.11 50.67
N PRO A 568 3.98 -3.85 50.49
CA PRO A 568 3.46 -3.10 49.34
C PRO A 568 3.92 -1.64 49.25
N THR A 569 4.38 -1.08 50.36
CA THR A 569 4.90 0.30 50.45
C THR A 569 6.42 0.37 50.32
N ALA A 570 7.11 -0.77 50.22
CA ALA A 570 8.56 -0.79 50.11
C ALA A 570 9.02 -0.20 48.78
N LYS A 571 9.96 0.74 48.82
CA LYS A 571 10.46 1.40 47.62
C LYS A 571 11.78 0.82 47.15
N ASN A 572 11.99 0.79 45.84
CA ASN A 572 13.31 0.62 45.24
C ASN A 572 14.08 1.94 45.30
N ILE A 573 15.31 1.96 44.80
CA ILE A 573 16.19 3.15 44.86
C ILE A 573 15.74 4.31 43.97
N LEU A 574 14.80 4.06 43.05
CA LEU A 574 14.14 5.09 42.24
C LEU A 574 12.84 5.59 42.90
N GLY A 575 12.55 5.14 44.12
CA GLY A 575 11.36 5.53 44.87
C GLY A 575 10.08 4.77 44.48
N GLN A 576 10.19 3.75 43.62
CA GLN A 576 9.03 3.02 43.09
C GLN A 576 8.62 1.88 44.00
N THR A 577 7.31 1.73 44.21
CA THR A 577 6.66 0.62 44.93
C THR A 577 6.51 -0.63 44.05
N PRO A 578 6.16 -1.81 44.61
CA PRO A 578 5.80 -2.99 43.83
C PRO A 578 4.62 -2.75 42.88
N ALA A 579 3.68 -1.88 43.23
CA ALA A 579 2.58 -1.51 42.34
C ALA A 579 3.08 -0.80 41.07
N GLU A 580 4.03 0.12 41.22
CA GLU A 580 4.56 0.93 40.10
C GLU A 580 5.62 0.22 39.26
N SER A 581 6.40 -0.68 39.87
CA SER A 581 7.55 -1.34 39.25
C SER A 581 7.37 -2.85 39.01
N GLY A 582 6.31 -3.44 39.57
CA GLY A 582 6.04 -4.87 39.50
C GLY A 582 6.91 -5.71 40.42
N VAL A 583 6.62 -7.01 40.48
CA VAL A 583 7.28 -8.01 41.34
C VAL A 583 8.80 -8.03 41.14
N CYS A 584 9.26 -7.88 39.91
CA CYS A 584 10.69 -7.87 39.60
C CYS A 584 11.33 -6.49 39.79
N GLY A 585 10.62 -5.40 39.44
CA GLY A 585 11.20 -4.04 39.36
C GLY A 585 11.54 -3.42 40.71
N VAL A 586 10.90 -3.89 41.79
CA VAL A 586 11.26 -3.48 43.15
C VAL A 586 12.65 -3.99 43.59
N CYS A 587 13.15 -5.04 42.92
CA CYS A 587 14.44 -5.68 43.18
C CYS A 587 15.45 -5.55 42.03
N HIS A 588 14.98 -5.37 40.78
CA HIS A 588 15.80 -5.33 39.58
C HIS A 588 15.48 -4.11 38.72
N ILE A 589 16.43 -3.19 38.58
CA ILE A 589 16.30 -2.00 37.73
C ILE A 589 16.97 -2.26 36.39
N ILE A 590 16.15 -2.45 35.35
CA ILE A 590 16.62 -2.90 34.04
C ILE A 590 17.31 -1.81 33.22
N HIS A 591 17.11 -0.53 33.53
CA HIS A 591 17.73 0.58 32.83
C HIS A 591 18.31 1.57 33.85
N ASN A 592 19.55 2.00 33.63
CA ASN A 592 20.19 3.05 34.42
C ASN A 592 20.20 2.80 35.94
N GLY A 593 20.32 1.54 36.35
CA GLY A 593 20.37 1.19 37.77
C GLY A 593 21.62 1.72 38.47
N LYS A 594 21.54 2.03 39.77
CA LYS A 594 22.74 2.40 40.54
C LYS A 594 23.73 1.25 40.64
N ASN A 595 23.23 0.01 40.78
CA ASN A 595 24.05 -1.17 41.03
C ASN A 595 24.15 -2.08 39.79
N LYS A 596 25.39 -2.41 39.41
CA LYS A 596 25.67 -3.31 38.29
C LYS A 596 25.38 -4.78 38.58
N VAL A 597 25.68 -5.25 39.80
CA VAL A 597 25.57 -6.67 40.16
C VAL A 597 24.10 -7.07 40.14
N ARG A 598 23.75 -7.95 39.19
CA ARG A 598 22.38 -8.46 38.98
C ARG A 598 21.31 -7.38 38.86
N LEU A 599 21.69 -6.18 38.41
CA LEU A 599 20.80 -5.02 38.27
C LEU A 599 20.08 -4.67 39.59
N TRP A 600 20.74 -4.87 40.74
CA TRP A 600 20.12 -4.73 42.06
C TRP A 600 19.50 -3.34 42.26
N GLY A 601 18.19 -3.33 42.53
CA GLY A 601 17.36 -2.14 42.54
C GLY A 601 17.29 -1.41 43.88
N ARG A 602 18.03 -1.85 44.90
CA ARG A 602 18.00 -1.28 46.25
C ARG A 602 19.42 -0.90 46.69
N ASP A 603 19.55 -0.09 47.73
CA ASP A 603 20.86 0.10 48.36
C ASP A 603 21.39 -1.22 48.95
N TYR A 604 22.70 -1.33 49.10
CA TYR A 604 23.33 -2.47 49.76
C TYR A 604 23.23 -2.33 51.27
N GLY A 605 22.85 -3.41 51.95
CA GLY A 605 22.93 -3.51 53.40
C GLY A 605 24.32 -3.87 53.90
N ILE A 606 24.41 -4.30 55.15
CA ILE A 606 25.67 -4.73 55.78
C ILE A 606 26.09 -6.12 55.32
N GLY A 607 27.40 -6.38 55.26
CA GLY A 607 27.93 -7.69 54.89
C GLY A 607 29.25 -7.62 54.12
N LYS A 608 30.04 -8.69 54.23
CA LYS A 608 31.36 -8.82 53.59
C LYS A 608 31.22 -9.01 52.08
N GLY A 609 30.38 -9.95 51.65
CA GLY A 609 30.09 -10.23 50.25
C GLY A 609 28.92 -9.42 49.72
N VAL A 610 28.98 -9.02 48.44
CA VAL A 610 27.89 -8.29 47.77
C VAL A 610 26.57 -9.06 47.82
N MET A 611 26.61 -10.40 47.75
CA MET A 611 25.41 -11.25 47.84
C MET A 611 24.72 -11.15 49.21
N ASP A 612 25.47 -11.07 50.31
CA ASP A 612 24.91 -10.91 51.65
C ASP A 612 24.36 -9.50 51.85
N ARG A 613 25.08 -8.50 51.34
CA ARG A 613 24.63 -7.10 51.36
C ARG A 613 23.30 -6.91 50.62
N MET A 614 23.05 -7.65 49.55
CA MET A 614 21.74 -7.63 48.87
C MET A 614 20.64 -8.19 49.77
N CYS A 615 20.85 -9.30 50.47
CA CYS A 615 19.86 -9.85 51.38
C CYS A 615 19.61 -8.92 52.58
N ASN A 616 20.68 -8.43 53.19
CA ASN A 616 20.63 -7.59 54.40
C ASN A 616 20.15 -6.16 54.13
N SER A 617 19.95 -5.75 52.86
CA SER A 617 19.27 -4.48 52.58
C SER A 617 17.77 -4.53 52.90
N CYS A 618 17.19 -5.73 52.94
CA CYS A 618 15.80 -5.95 53.32
C CYS A 618 15.69 -6.64 54.67
N HIS A 619 16.57 -7.62 54.94
CA HIS A 619 16.64 -8.32 56.21
C HIS A 619 17.51 -7.55 57.21
N SER A 620 17.04 -6.37 57.59
CA SER A 620 17.56 -5.53 58.67
C SER A 620 16.41 -4.99 59.50
N GLU A 621 16.67 -4.48 60.71
CA GLU A 621 15.61 -4.00 61.62
C GLU A 621 14.68 -2.96 60.97
N ALA A 622 15.23 -2.06 60.15
CA ALA A 622 14.48 -1.03 59.42
C ALA A 622 14.09 -1.45 57.98
N GLY A 623 14.47 -2.65 57.54
CA GLY A 623 14.24 -3.14 56.19
C GLY A 623 12.86 -3.78 56.01
N SER A 624 12.46 -3.97 54.75
CA SER A 624 11.15 -4.57 54.39
C SER A 624 10.98 -6.02 54.88
N GLY A 625 12.08 -6.71 55.18
CA GLY A 625 12.12 -8.05 55.77
C GLY A 625 12.52 -8.05 57.25
N GLY A 626 12.31 -6.94 57.97
CA GLY A 626 12.77 -6.78 59.37
C GLY A 626 12.16 -7.76 60.38
N SER A 627 11.00 -8.35 60.07
CA SER A 627 10.42 -9.43 60.87
C SER A 627 11.14 -10.77 60.70
N LYS A 628 12.06 -10.87 59.73
CA LYS A 628 12.78 -12.09 59.31
C LYS A 628 14.29 -11.88 59.26
N VAL A 629 14.87 -11.15 60.22
CA VAL A 629 16.32 -10.95 60.33
C VAL A 629 16.97 -12.18 61.00
N PRO A 630 17.92 -12.89 60.35
CA PRO A 630 18.63 -13.98 60.98
C PRO A 630 19.52 -13.49 62.14
N LYS A 631 19.42 -14.10 63.34
CA LYS A 631 20.31 -13.74 64.47
C LYS A 631 21.77 -14.09 64.19
N VAL A 632 22.00 -15.09 63.34
CA VAL A 632 23.32 -15.47 62.83
C VAL A 632 23.25 -15.59 61.32
N SER A 633 23.98 -14.75 60.60
CA SER A 633 23.93 -14.64 59.12
C SER A 633 25.24 -15.03 58.42
N THR A 634 26.23 -15.53 59.16
CA THR A 634 27.57 -15.84 58.64
C THR A 634 27.97 -17.30 58.81
N HIS A 635 28.73 -17.80 57.84
CA HIS A 635 29.49 -19.06 57.93
C HIS A 635 30.94 -18.74 58.35
N PRO A 636 31.65 -19.63 59.08
CA PRO A 636 33.08 -19.46 59.34
C PRO A 636 33.88 -19.13 58.08
N GLU A 637 34.71 -18.09 58.18
CA GLU A 637 35.51 -17.57 57.07
C GLU A 637 36.78 -18.40 56.84
N LYS A 638 37.36 -18.29 55.63
CA LYS A 638 38.64 -18.92 55.25
C LYS A 638 38.67 -20.44 55.41
N GLN A 639 37.50 -21.06 55.57
CA GLN A 639 37.35 -22.49 55.40
C GLN A 639 37.52 -22.78 53.91
N LEU A 640 38.42 -23.69 53.52
CA LEU A 640 38.61 -24.05 52.12
C LEU A 640 37.37 -24.82 51.64
N ILE A 641 36.37 -24.09 51.16
CA ILE A 641 35.18 -24.68 50.54
C ILE A 641 35.46 -24.75 49.04
N ALA A 642 35.99 -25.90 48.61
CA ALA A 642 36.15 -26.23 47.22
C ALA A 642 34.92 -27.02 46.76
N ASN A 643 34.27 -26.58 45.68
CA ASN A 643 33.10 -27.26 45.15
C ASN A 643 33.26 -27.78 43.69
N PRO A 644 34.38 -28.45 43.34
CA PRO A 644 34.52 -29.08 42.03
C PRO A 644 33.46 -30.20 41.91
N GLY A 645 32.50 -30.04 41.01
CA GLY A 645 31.46 -31.04 40.74
C GLY A 645 30.05 -30.71 41.25
N ARG A 646 29.87 -29.76 42.18
CA ARG A 646 28.53 -29.26 42.55
C ARG A 646 28.26 -27.81 42.18
N ASN A 647 29.25 -27.04 41.72
CA ASN A 647 29.00 -25.74 41.09
C ASN A 647 28.66 -25.85 39.58
N ILE A 648 27.85 -26.85 39.21
CA ILE A 648 27.42 -27.10 37.82
C ILE A 648 25.93 -26.77 37.70
N LYS A 649 25.63 -25.67 37.01
CA LYS A 649 24.26 -25.19 36.82
C LYS A 649 23.39 -26.27 36.16
N GLY A 650 22.22 -26.55 36.73
CA GLY A 650 21.27 -27.54 36.20
C GLY A 650 21.47 -28.98 36.71
N LYS A 651 22.49 -29.25 37.53
CA LYS A 651 22.61 -30.54 38.24
C LYS A 651 21.80 -30.54 39.55
N PRO A 652 21.28 -31.69 40.00
CA PRO A 652 20.47 -31.79 41.23
C PRO A 652 21.20 -31.32 42.51
N ASN A 653 22.53 -31.38 42.53
CA ASN A 653 23.37 -30.96 43.64
C ASN A 653 23.91 -29.53 43.48
N TYR A 654 23.35 -28.69 42.59
CA TYR A 654 23.88 -27.37 42.28
C TYR A 654 24.00 -26.43 43.50
N PHE A 655 25.22 -26.13 43.92
CA PHE A 655 25.53 -25.28 45.08
C PHE A 655 26.54 -24.18 44.69
N PRO A 656 26.09 -22.94 44.42
CA PRO A 656 26.99 -21.90 43.94
C PRO A 656 27.73 -21.17 45.06
N LEU A 657 29.01 -20.88 44.83
CA LEU A 657 29.79 -19.92 45.62
C LEU A 657 29.96 -18.62 44.83
N PHE A 658 30.16 -17.52 45.54
CA PHE A 658 30.19 -16.18 44.95
C PHE A 658 31.44 -15.41 45.36
N ASN A 659 32.00 -14.67 44.42
CA ASN A 659 33.05 -13.70 44.71
C ASN A 659 32.47 -12.55 45.55
N ASN A 660 33.13 -12.22 46.67
CA ASN A 660 32.65 -11.21 47.62
C ASN A 660 32.51 -9.80 47.01
N ALA A 661 33.36 -9.42 46.06
CA ALA A 661 33.31 -8.09 45.44
C ALA A 661 32.33 -8.02 44.26
N THR A 662 32.36 -9.03 43.38
CA THR A 662 31.68 -8.97 42.08
C THR A 662 30.36 -9.74 42.03
N GLY A 663 30.12 -10.67 42.97
CA GLY A 663 28.96 -11.56 42.96
C GLY A 663 28.99 -12.59 41.83
N ALA A 664 30.11 -12.71 41.10
CA ALA A 664 30.34 -13.73 40.08
C ALA A 664 30.49 -15.11 40.71
N TYR A 665 30.14 -16.16 39.97
CA TYR A 665 30.33 -17.54 40.42
C TYR A 665 31.82 -17.87 40.54
N VAL A 666 32.20 -18.52 41.63
CA VAL A 666 33.56 -19.02 41.87
C VAL A 666 33.53 -20.48 42.29
N THR A 667 34.61 -21.22 42.05
CA THR A 667 34.75 -22.63 42.44
C THR A 667 35.24 -22.81 43.87
N VAL A 668 35.91 -21.79 44.40
CA VAL A 668 36.44 -21.73 45.77
C VAL A 668 36.11 -20.37 46.37
N GLY A 669 35.54 -20.34 47.57
CA GLY A 669 35.15 -19.11 48.25
C GLY A 669 34.30 -19.34 49.50
N ASP A 670 33.84 -18.25 50.12
CA ASP A 670 32.97 -18.31 51.30
C ASP A 670 31.50 -18.62 50.91
N ILE A 671 30.73 -19.22 51.84
CA ILE A 671 29.27 -19.40 51.70
C ILE A 671 28.57 -18.06 51.95
N ALA A 672 27.72 -17.65 51.00
CA ALA A 672 26.84 -16.49 51.13
C ALA A 672 25.38 -16.93 51.29
N CYS A 673 24.48 -16.02 51.71
CA CYS A 673 23.04 -16.30 51.79
C CYS A 673 22.49 -16.93 50.50
N ALA A 674 22.90 -16.42 49.34
CA ALA A 674 22.47 -16.89 48.03
C ALA A 674 23.06 -18.26 47.61
N SER A 675 24.04 -18.79 48.35
CA SER A 675 24.55 -20.16 48.16
C SER A 675 23.53 -21.18 48.63
N CYS A 676 22.83 -20.89 49.74
CA CYS A 676 21.78 -21.74 50.29
C CYS A 676 20.40 -21.40 49.72
N HIS A 677 20.12 -20.12 49.48
CA HIS A 677 18.81 -19.63 49.07
C HIS A 677 18.74 -19.24 47.58
N ASP A 678 17.68 -19.66 46.89
CA ASP A 678 17.18 -19.05 45.65
C ASP A 678 15.92 -18.26 45.95
N VAL A 679 16.06 -16.93 46.03
CA VAL A 679 14.98 -15.99 46.32
C VAL A 679 13.79 -16.09 45.35
N HIS A 680 13.95 -16.76 44.21
CA HIS A 680 12.90 -16.89 43.20
C HIS A 680 12.06 -18.17 43.29
N GLN A 681 12.41 -19.10 44.18
CA GLN A 681 11.73 -20.39 44.22
C GLN A 681 11.49 -20.80 45.68
N TRP A 682 10.23 -20.81 46.09
CA TRP A 682 9.84 -21.11 47.48
C TRP A 682 10.24 -22.52 47.94
N ASP A 683 9.94 -23.54 47.12
CA ASP A 683 10.22 -24.95 47.39
C ASP A 683 11.11 -25.54 46.29
N PRO A 684 12.32 -26.06 46.61
CA PRO A 684 13.24 -26.62 45.62
C PRO A 684 12.67 -27.81 44.83
N LYS A 685 11.67 -28.52 45.36
CA LYS A 685 11.02 -29.65 44.68
C LYS A 685 9.94 -29.23 43.70
N LYS A 686 9.45 -27.99 43.81
CA LYS A 686 8.28 -27.51 43.07
C LYS A 686 8.65 -26.28 42.25
N ALA A 687 8.71 -26.46 40.93
CA ALA A 687 8.94 -25.39 39.96
C ALA A 687 7.63 -24.61 39.68
N LEU A 688 7.10 -23.94 40.70
CA LEU A 688 5.83 -23.22 40.64
C LEU A 688 5.84 -21.95 41.50
N LYS A 689 4.93 -21.05 41.17
CA LYS A 689 4.65 -19.80 41.90
C LYS A 689 4.17 -20.09 43.32
N GLY A 690 4.38 -19.15 44.24
CA GLY A 690 3.98 -19.33 45.62
C GLY A 690 2.45 -19.39 45.84
N PRO A 691 2.00 -19.74 47.06
CA PRO A 691 0.59 -19.90 47.40
C PRO A 691 -0.19 -18.58 47.44
N GLY A 692 0.49 -17.42 47.42
CA GLY A 692 -0.14 -16.10 47.50
C GLY A 692 -0.40 -15.63 48.93
N THR A 693 0.07 -16.37 49.92
CA THR A 693 -0.03 -16.05 51.34
C THR A 693 1.36 -16.06 51.97
N ASN A 694 1.59 -15.15 52.92
CA ASN A 694 2.81 -15.13 53.72
C ASN A 694 2.77 -16.31 54.70
N SER A 695 3.64 -17.30 54.52
CA SER A 695 3.61 -18.54 55.29
C SER A 695 4.97 -18.87 55.86
N GLU A 696 5.03 -19.34 57.11
CA GLU A 696 6.31 -19.65 57.73
C GLU A 696 7.03 -20.79 57.01
N GLY A 697 8.30 -20.54 56.66
CA GLY A 697 9.19 -21.52 56.08
C GLY A 697 9.52 -22.70 57.02
N ARG A 698 9.92 -23.81 56.42
CA ARG A 698 10.42 -25.03 57.06
C ARG A 698 11.77 -25.40 56.43
N VAL A 699 12.48 -26.36 57.03
CA VAL A 699 13.81 -26.81 56.55
C VAL A 699 13.85 -27.55 55.21
N VAL A 700 12.73 -27.59 54.51
CA VAL A 700 12.60 -28.24 53.20
C VAL A 700 12.06 -27.28 52.12
N ASN A 701 11.69 -26.06 52.50
CA ASN A 701 11.26 -24.96 51.63
C ASN A 701 11.90 -23.66 52.15
N SER A 702 11.24 -22.50 52.12
CA SER A 702 11.85 -21.23 52.58
C SER A 702 12.99 -20.75 51.67
N PHE A 703 12.75 -20.83 50.36
CA PHE A 703 13.68 -20.40 49.33
C PHE A 703 14.96 -21.23 49.22
N LEU A 704 15.00 -22.46 49.74
CA LEU A 704 16.20 -23.29 49.64
C LEU A 704 16.46 -23.74 48.20
N ARG A 705 17.73 -23.75 47.78
CA ARG A 705 18.15 -24.31 46.47
C ARG A 705 17.94 -25.81 46.36
N MET A 706 18.03 -26.50 47.49
CA MET A 706 17.87 -27.94 47.62
C MET A 706 17.49 -28.27 49.06
N GLN A 707 16.96 -29.46 49.28
CA GLN A 707 16.68 -29.89 50.65
C GLN A 707 17.98 -30.14 51.40
N THR A 708 18.00 -29.82 52.69
CA THR A 708 19.20 -29.76 53.52
C THR A 708 20.05 -31.04 53.50
N TYR A 709 19.43 -32.21 53.46
CA TYR A 709 20.15 -33.50 53.44
C TYR A 709 20.93 -33.75 52.15
N ASN A 710 20.70 -32.96 51.10
CA ASN A 710 21.42 -32.98 49.83
C ASN A 710 22.43 -31.82 49.69
N MET A 711 22.56 -30.94 50.69
CA MET A 711 23.49 -29.80 50.65
C MET A 711 24.94 -30.22 50.92
N ILE A 712 25.88 -29.35 50.51
CA ILE A 712 27.32 -29.49 50.81
C ILE A 712 27.61 -29.63 52.32
N CYS A 713 26.70 -29.19 53.18
CA CYS A 713 26.79 -29.33 54.62
C CYS A 713 27.01 -30.78 55.06
N LYS A 714 26.42 -31.77 54.36
CA LYS A 714 26.61 -33.19 54.67
C LYS A 714 28.06 -33.64 54.48
N ASP A 715 28.79 -33.00 53.57
CA ASP A 715 30.17 -33.38 53.26
C ASP A 715 31.11 -33.07 54.42
N CYS A 716 30.83 -32.00 55.17
CA CYS A 716 31.63 -31.60 56.32
C CYS A 716 31.01 -32.00 57.67
N HIS A 717 29.68 -32.08 57.76
CA HIS A 717 28.95 -32.31 59.02
C HIS A 717 28.22 -33.66 59.08
N GLY A 718 28.31 -34.51 58.06
CA GLY A 718 27.62 -35.80 58.03
C GLY A 718 26.10 -35.67 58.22
N LEU A 719 25.52 -36.59 59.00
CA LEU A 719 24.08 -36.60 59.29
C LEU A 719 23.64 -35.44 60.20
N ASP A 720 24.55 -34.82 60.95
CA ASP A 720 24.26 -33.65 61.79
C ASP A 720 23.88 -32.41 60.96
N SER A 721 24.18 -32.42 59.65
CA SER A 721 23.85 -31.32 58.73
C SER A 721 22.38 -30.90 58.81
N LEU A 722 21.43 -31.83 59.00
CA LEU A 722 20.01 -31.53 59.11
C LEU A 722 19.67 -30.74 60.38
N PHE A 723 20.28 -31.11 61.51
CA PHE A 723 20.09 -30.45 62.79
C PHE A 723 20.78 -29.09 62.81
N ARG A 724 22.03 -29.03 62.34
CA ARG A 724 22.80 -27.77 62.26
C ARG A 724 22.12 -26.75 61.36
N PHE A 725 21.45 -27.19 60.29
CA PHE A 725 20.69 -26.31 59.42
C PHE A 725 19.41 -25.78 60.06
N LYS A 726 18.61 -26.64 60.73
CA LYS A 726 17.39 -26.25 61.46
C LYS A 726 17.62 -25.06 62.38
N TYR A 727 18.84 -24.94 62.88
CA TYR A 727 19.21 -23.97 63.90
C TYR A 727 20.39 -23.08 63.50
N TYR A 728 20.73 -23.06 62.22
CA TYR A 728 21.90 -22.36 61.71
C TYR A 728 21.88 -20.85 62.02
N HIS A 729 20.67 -20.28 62.05
CA HIS A 729 20.38 -18.88 62.31
C HIS A 729 20.03 -18.58 63.78
N ASP A 730 20.08 -19.57 64.68
CA ASP A 730 19.81 -19.40 66.12
C ASP A 730 21.10 -19.53 66.94
N SER A 731 21.51 -18.42 67.56
CA SER A 731 22.73 -18.36 68.36
C SER A 731 22.69 -19.26 69.61
N LYS A 732 21.50 -19.61 70.12
CA LYS A 732 21.36 -20.51 71.29
C LYS A 732 21.77 -21.95 70.96
N GLN A 733 21.59 -22.37 69.70
CA GLN A 733 21.76 -23.76 69.28
C GLN A 733 23.13 -24.03 68.64
N ARG A 734 23.89 -22.97 68.28
CA ARG A 734 25.31 -23.09 67.91
C ARG A 734 26.22 -23.41 69.10
N LYS A 735 25.77 -23.18 70.34
CA LYS A 735 26.56 -23.37 71.57
C LYS A 735 26.48 -24.78 72.16
N SER A 736 25.53 -25.62 71.73
CA SER A 736 25.46 -27.02 72.16
C SER A 736 26.39 -27.86 71.30
N GLN A 737 27.47 -28.41 71.88
CA GLN A 737 28.20 -29.52 71.26
C GLN A 737 27.22 -30.69 71.03
N PRO A 738 27.30 -31.44 69.92
CA PRO A 738 26.58 -32.69 69.82
C PRO A 738 27.09 -33.61 70.93
N ALA A 739 26.19 -34.22 71.69
CA ALA A 739 26.57 -35.28 72.61
C ALA A 739 27.29 -36.37 71.81
N THR A 740 28.53 -36.66 72.22
CA THR A 740 29.29 -37.83 71.75
C THR A 740 28.42 -39.07 71.95
N ILE A 741 27.99 -39.68 70.84
CA ILE A 741 27.40 -41.01 70.85
C ILE A 741 28.55 -41.99 71.07
N LYS A 742 28.51 -42.70 72.21
CA LYS A 742 29.36 -43.87 72.48
C LYS A 742 28.89 -45.06 71.67
#